data_AF-A0A399XUE7-F1
#
_entry.id   AF-A0A399XUE7-F1
#
_cell.length_a   1.000
_cell.length_b   1.000
_cell.length_c   1.000
_cell.angle_alpha   90.00
_cell.angle_beta   90.00
_cell.angle_gamma   90.00
#
_symmetry.space_group_name_H-M   'P 1'
#
loop_
_entity.id
_entity.type
_entity.pdbx_description
1 polymer ?
#
loop_
_entity_poly.entity_id
_entity_poly.type
_entity_poly.pdbx_seq_one_letter_code
_entity_poly.pdbx_strand_id
1 'polypeptide(L)'
;MADPRGSGSIEPDEVGRREFTKIRRGYDPIEVKAFLNKVSSELRSLRHTNFELEGRVVELEGEIRVAERPDEHRIAQVLGEETARVIEAARQAANEMRTKAEENVARLLKDAQSDASQLRQDADQLISKKKQEADEIIAKAREEGQRLRVQAEETAGRLRKESEEILAAKTTEAEEKAADIRTRAEKVLEEARVAAETEIEAGRDQGREMIAEAKKLREKILRDLAKRRKAARKQLEALRAGRESLLDVFESVRAVLDDTTGDLRGALTGAREAADDASRMVADDEDTVVAELEAQLITVEVSVEDAERAGEAAGAGEGAAEPATEAVEEPTEEPTEEPAEEPAEEPAEEPSRGAGQKTQRHLRAVGDAEGRPDTGEEGAGGGESGDDVGALFARIKADREHAAEEARETLREHAAAGLDEESVLDLSEESAVIDLSEGEAGDSTETVLDRRDVAVEPIERSLGRRLKRVLSDEQNQVLDSLRRHKKGIPGFGEVLGGLDEHVETYASVAVADLDDAIRAGAGFLEGDLQKVDPDEFIDGLIDQIGTTFVEPLRARLEACFSEVAEVADKEEVAERVRAVYREWKNQKVAEDSEQLVLTAFNRGLYESVAAGTRLCWVVDNGGLPCPDADDNALAGGVPKGEPYPTGDLLPPAHPGCRCLLVRDDA
;
A
#
# COMPACT_ATOMS: atom_id res chain seq x y z
N MET A 1 -99.56 47.00 94.66
CA MET A 1 -100.60 46.28 93.88
C MET A 1 -101.88 46.28 94.72
N ALA A 2 -103.07 46.15 94.13
CA ALA A 2 -104.33 46.23 94.89
C ALA A 2 -104.54 44.97 95.77
N ASP A 3 -105.15 45.15 96.93
CA ASP A 3 -105.52 44.06 97.87
C ASP A 3 -106.74 43.29 97.32
N PRO A 4 -106.62 41.98 96.98
CA PRO A 4 -107.69 41.21 96.39
C PRO A 4 -108.51 40.44 97.45
N ARG A 5 -108.66 40.94 98.68
CA ARG A 5 -109.57 40.39 99.71
C ARG A 5 -111.05 40.59 99.35
N GLY A 6 -111.47 39.95 98.26
CA GLY A 6 -112.85 39.88 97.80
C GLY A 6 -113.74 39.07 98.74
N SER A 7 -114.71 39.77 99.32
CA SER A 7 -115.96 39.27 99.90
C SER A 7 -116.24 37.75 99.72
N GLY A 8 -116.03 36.95 100.77
CA GLY A 8 -116.38 35.52 100.74
C GLY A 8 -115.62 34.59 101.71
N SER A 9 -114.61 35.07 102.43
CA SER A 9 -113.85 34.23 103.37
C SER A 9 -114.67 33.89 104.62
N ILE A 10 -115.36 32.74 104.60
CA ILE A 10 -116.08 32.19 105.75
C ILE A 10 -115.11 32.04 106.91
N GLU A 11 -115.47 32.55 108.10
CA GLU A 11 -114.57 32.50 109.24
C GLU A 11 -114.51 31.07 109.81
N PRO A 12 -113.34 30.53 110.23
CA PRO A 12 -113.26 29.14 110.72
C PRO A 12 -114.21 28.87 111.89
N ASP A 13 -114.43 29.87 112.74
CA ASP A 13 -115.36 29.84 113.86
C ASP A 13 -116.83 29.93 113.44
N GLU A 14 -117.13 30.53 112.28
CA GLU A 14 -118.47 30.55 111.67
C GLU A 14 -118.81 29.19 111.05
N VAL A 15 -117.83 28.48 110.49
CA VAL A 15 -117.99 27.10 109.97
C VAL A 15 -118.31 26.12 111.11
N GLY A 16 -117.48 26.09 112.17
CA GLY A 16 -117.65 25.13 113.27
C GLY A 16 -118.94 25.34 114.10
N ARG A 17 -119.49 26.56 114.08
CA ARG A 17 -120.72 26.92 114.79
C ARG A 17 -121.97 26.91 113.90
N ARG A 18 -121.86 26.56 112.61
CA ARG A 18 -122.99 26.58 111.66
C ARG A 18 -124.02 25.52 112.04
N GLU A 19 -125.29 25.92 112.15
CA GLU A 19 -126.41 24.99 112.31
C GLU A 19 -127.29 24.96 111.06
N PHE A 20 -127.79 23.79 110.70
CA PHE A 20 -128.58 23.56 109.49
C PHE A 20 -129.99 23.05 109.83
N THR A 21 -130.98 23.47 109.03
CA THR A 21 -132.39 23.08 109.18
C THR A 21 -132.59 21.58 108.93
N LYS A 22 -133.14 20.86 109.92
CA LYS A 22 -133.37 19.42 109.85
C LYS A 22 -134.59 19.08 108.99
N ILE A 23 -134.41 18.16 108.03
CA ILE A 23 -135.47 17.65 107.14
C ILE A 23 -135.60 16.12 107.29
N ARG A 24 -136.78 15.55 106.96
CA ARG A 24 -137.13 14.14 107.26
C ARG A 24 -136.27 13.07 106.55
N ARG A 25 -135.48 13.45 105.55
CA ARG A 25 -134.35 12.67 105.01
C ARG A 25 -133.19 13.65 104.76
N GLY A 26 -132.07 13.43 105.44
CA GLY A 26 -130.86 14.25 105.35
C GLY A 26 -129.69 13.57 106.07
N TYR A 27 -128.49 14.14 105.97
CA TYR A 27 -127.29 13.64 106.63
C TYR A 27 -127.39 13.72 108.17
N ASP A 28 -126.64 12.87 108.87
CA ASP A 28 -126.63 12.87 110.34
C ASP A 28 -126.04 14.19 110.88
N PRO A 29 -126.79 14.95 111.71
CA PRO A 29 -126.30 16.19 112.30
C PRO A 29 -125.02 16.03 113.15
N ILE A 30 -124.74 14.85 113.70
CA ILE A 30 -123.53 14.56 114.48
C ILE A 30 -122.32 14.45 113.56
N GLU A 31 -122.42 13.66 112.48
CA GLU A 31 -121.35 13.51 111.49
C GLU A 31 -121.05 14.84 110.78
N VAL A 32 -122.10 15.59 110.39
CA VAL A 32 -121.95 16.93 109.80
C VAL A 32 -121.26 17.89 110.77
N LYS A 33 -121.63 17.91 112.06
CA LYS A 33 -121.01 18.80 113.05
C LYS A 33 -119.56 18.39 113.37
N ALA A 34 -119.24 17.09 113.34
CA ALA A 34 -117.86 16.61 113.42
C ALA A 34 -117.03 17.06 112.20
N PHE A 35 -117.58 16.95 110.99
CA PHE A 35 -116.92 17.40 109.76
C PHE A 35 -116.72 18.93 109.73
N LEU A 36 -117.73 19.72 110.11
CA LEU A 36 -117.61 21.19 110.23
C LEU A 36 -116.51 21.60 111.23
N ASN A 37 -116.39 20.90 112.36
CA ASN A 37 -115.31 21.15 113.32
C ASN A 37 -113.94 20.77 112.77
N LYS A 38 -113.83 19.70 111.97
CA LYS A 38 -112.59 19.37 111.26
C LYS A 38 -112.22 20.46 110.25
N VAL A 39 -113.15 20.86 109.37
CA VAL A 39 -112.94 21.93 108.39
C VAL A 39 -112.59 23.26 109.08
N SER A 40 -113.22 23.58 110.21
CA SER A 40 -112.85 24.71 111.07
C SER A 40 -111.38 24.64 111.51
N SER A 41 -110.92 23.47 112.00
CA SER A 41 -109.53 23.28 112.43
C SER A 41 -108.53 23.39 111.27
N GLU A 42 -108.85 22.84 110.09
CA GLU A 42 -108.01 22.91 108.90
C GLU A 42 -107.95 24.35 108.34
N LEU A 43 -109.06 25.10 108.35
CA LEU A 43 -109.08 26.52 107.97
C LEU A 43 -108.31 27.42 108.96
N ARG A 44 -108.29 27.10 110.26
CA ARG A 44 -107.39 27.79 111.21
C ARG A 44 -105.92 27.49 110.92
N SER A 45 -105.59 26.21 110.67
CA SER A 45 -104.23 25.79 110.32
C SER A 45 -103.73 26.48 109.04
N LEU A 46 -104.54 26.48 107.98
CA LEU A 46 -104.22 27.14 106.71
C LEU A 46 -104.10 28.66 106.82
N ARG A 47 -104.89 29.33 107.68
CA ARG A 47 -104.69 30.77 107.96
C ARG A 47 -103.39 31.04 108.72
N HIS A 48 -103.02 30.17 109.67
CA HIS A 48 -101.77 30.30 110.43
C HIS A 48 -100.54 30.13 109.53
N THR A 49 -100.50 29.09 108.69
CA THR A 49 -99.37 28.85 107.79
C THR A 49 -99.25 29.88 106.67
N ASN A 50 -100.36 30.45 106.18
CA ASN A 50 -100.29 31.60 105.27
C ASN A 50 -99.65 32.82 105.94
N PHE A 51 -100.01 33.14 107.19
CA PHE A 51 -99.38 34.25 107.92
C PHE A 51 -97.87 34.03 108.16
N GLU A 52 -97.45 32.80 108.45
CA GLU A 52 -96.02 32.46 108.55
C GLU A 52 -95.30 32.59 107.20
N LEU A 53 -95.92 32.16 106.10
CA LEU A 53 -95.36 32.29 104.75
C LEU A 53 -95.28 33.76 104.30
N GLU A 54 -96.31 34.57 104.55
CA GLU A 54 -96.31 36.02 104.32
C GLU A 54 -95.16 36.69 105.10
N GLY A 55 -94.96 36.31 106.37
CA GLY A 55 -93.85 36.79 107.18
C GLY A 55 -92.48 36.46 106.57
N ARG A 56 -92.27 35.22 106.13
CA ARG A 56 -91.00 34.78 105.52
C ARG A 56 -90.75 35.39 104.13
N VAL A 57 -91.79 35.72 103.37
CA VAL A 57 -91.65 36.50 102.13
C VAL A 57 -91.16 37.91 102.43
N VAL A 58 -91.71 38.59 103.45
CA VAL A 58 -91.26 39.93 103.86
C VAL A 58 -89.83 39.91 104.41
N GLU A 59 -89.45 38.87 105.15
CA GLU A 59 -88.08 38.65 105.64
C GLU A 59 -87.07 38.52 104.48
N LEU A 60 -87.33 37.62 103.53
CA LEU A 60 -86.48 37.40 102.35
C LEU A 60 -86.45 38.61 101.40
N GLU A 61 -87.58 39.32 101.22
CA GLU A 61 -87.59 40.61 100.51
C GLU A 61 -86.77 41.69 101.23
N GLY A 62 -86.66 41.62 102.56
CA GLY A 62 -85.77 42.46 103.35
C GLY A 62 -84.30 42.15 103.07
N GLU A 63 -83.90 40.87 103.17
CA GLU A 63 -82.53 40.43 102.88
C GLU A 63 -82.10 40.79 101.45
N ILE A 64 -82.97 40.58 100.45
CA ILE A 64 -82.69 40.90 99.04
C ILE A 64 -82.56 42.42 98.80
N ARG A 65 -83.14 43.28 99.65
CA ARG A 65 -82.93 44.75 99.60
C ARG A 65 -81.70 45.22 100.35
N VAL A 66 -81.23 44.46 101.35
CA VAL A 66 -80.00 44.75 102.11
C VAL A 66 -78.75 44.19 101.42
N ALA A 67 -78.90 43.17 100.57
CA ALA A 67 -77.87 42.68 99.67
C ALA A 67 -77.55 43.74 98.59
N GLU A 68 -76.62 44.64 98.89
CA GLU A 68 -76.11 45.62 97.93
C GLU A 68 -75.66 44.94 96.63
N ARG A 69 -76.20 45.41 95.51
CA ARG A 69 -75.67 45.03 94.20
C ARG A 69 -74.22 45.55 94.11
N PRO A 70 -73.22 44.70 93.81
CA PRO A 70 -71.85 45.17 93.67
C PRO A 70 -71.79 46.24 92.56
N ASP A 71 -71.22 47.39 92.90
CA ASP A 71 -71.06 48.53 92.01
C ASP A 71 -70.40 48.13 90.67
N GLU A 72 -70.92 48.67 89.57
CA GLU A 72 -70.44 48.42 88.21
C GLU A 72 -68.97 48.83 88.07
N HIS A 73 -68.53 49.90 88.74
CA HIS A 73 -67.12 50.27 88.82
C HIS A 73 -66.26 49.21 89.53
N ARG A 74 -66.80 48.52 90.54
CA ARG A 74 -66.07 47.49 91.29
C ARG A 74 -65.97 46.17 90.50
N ILE A 75 -66.99 45.84 89.70
CA ILE A 75 -66.93 44.74 88.73
C ILE A 75 -65.90 45.06 87.64
N ALA A 76 -65.93 46.28 87.08
CA ALA A 76 -64.97 46.72 86.07
C ALA A 76 -63.51 46.74 86.60
N GLN A 77 -63.29 47.16 87.86
CA GLN A 77 -61.97 47.12 88.47
C GLN A 77 -61.45 45.69 88.62
N VAL A 78 -62.25 44.76 89.19
CA VAL A 78 -61.81 43.37 89.40
C VAL A 78 -61.53 42.66 88.06
N LEU A 79 -62.36 42.90 87.04
CA LEU A 79 -62.09 42.40 85.68
C LEU A 79 -60.83 43.04 85.08
N GLY A 80 -60.58 44.33 85.30
CA GLY A 80 -59.36 45.01 84.89
C GLY A 80 -58.09 44.45 85.56
N GLU A 81 -58.15 44.17 86.86
CA GLU A 81 -57.04 43.56 87.61
C GLU A 81 -56.75 42.13 87.16
N GLU A 82 -57.76 41.26 87.00
CA GLU A 82 -57.51 39.88 86.56
C GLU A 82 -57.09 39.81 85.08
N THR A 83 -57.65 40.64 84.19
CA THR A 83 -57.18 40.70 82.79
C THR A 83 -55.75 41.23 82.69
N ALA A 84 -55.36 42.20 83.52
CA ALA A 84 -53.97 42.65 83.62
C ALA A 84 -53.03 41.52 84.11
N ARG A 85 -53.43 40.76 85.14
CA ARG A 85 -52.65 39.61 85.64
C ARG A 85 -52.50 38.51 84.58
N VAL A 86 -53.56 38.18 83.84
CA VAL A 86 -53.52 37.19 82.76
C VAL A 86 -52.62 37.64 81.61
N ILE A 87 -52.68 38.91 81.21
CA ILE A 87 -51.80 39.47 80.18
C ILE A 87 -50.33 39.45 80.63
N GLU A 88 -50.04 39.80 81.89
CA GLU A 88 -48.67 39.83 82.39
C GLU A 88 -48.09 38.42 82.60
N ALA A 89 -48.90 37.46 83.08
CA ALA A 89 -48.52 36.05 83.13
C ALA A 89 -48.25 35.48 81.72
N ALA A 90 -49.07 35.83 80.73
CA ALA A 90 -48.85 35.44 79.34
C ALA A 90 -47.57 36.06 78.75
N ARG A 91 -47.26 37.32 79.07
CA ARG A 91 -46.00 37.98 78.69
C ARG A 91 -44.79 37.34 79.36
N GLN A 92 -44.87 37.02 80.65
CA GLN A 92 -43.79 36.32 81.34
C GLN A 92 -43.55 34.94 80.71
N ALA A 93 -44.60 34.16 80.48
CA ALA A 93 -44.48 32.85 79.81
C ALA A 93 -43.91 32.98 78.39
N ALA A 94 -44.32 33.99 77.61
CA ALA A 94 -43.77 34.26 76.28
C ALA A 94 -42.28 34.64 76.32
N ASN A 95 -41.88 35.49 77.28
CA ASN A 95 -40.47 35.84 77.49
C ASN A 95 -39.64 34.62 77.92
N GLU A 96 -40.14 33.80 78.85
CA GLU A 96 -39.48 32.57 79.26
C GLU A 96 -39.34 31.56 78.11
N MET A 97 -40.36 31.40 77.26
CA MET A 97 -40.29 30.57 76.06
C MET A 97 -39.26 31.12 75.06
N ARG A 98 -39.21 32.44 74.87
CA ARG A 98 -38.23 33.09 73.99
C ARG A 98 -36.80 32.88 74.50
N THR A 99 -36.52 33.14 75.77
CA THR A 99 -35.18 32.92 76.35
C THR A 99 -34.75 31.45 76.25
N LYS A 100 -35.64 30.49 76.58
CA LYS A 100 -35.35 29.06 76.44
C LYS A 100 -35.12 28.64 74.98
N ALA A 101 -35.83 29.24 74.02
CA ALA A 101 -35.58 29.02 72.60
C ALA A 101 -34.24 29.60 72.14
N GLU A 102 -33.90 30.82 72.57
CA GLU A 102 -32.62 31.49 72.26
C GLU A 102 -31.43 30.72 72.86
N GLU A 103 -31.53 30.23 74.10
CA GLU A 103 -30.53 29.36 74.74
C GLU A 103 -30.36 28.02 74.01
N ASN A 104 -31.46 27.39 73.58
CA ASN A 104 -31.41 26.13 72.83
C ASN A 104 -30.80 26.32 71.44
N VAL A 105 -31.15 27.40 70.73
CA VAL A 105 -30.55 27.74 69.43
C VAL A 105 -29.06 28.08 69.59
N ALA A 106 -28.67 28.86 70.60
CA ALA A 106 -27.27 29.15 70.88
C ALA A 106 -26.44 27.90 71.20
N ARG A 107 -27.04 26.91 71.88
CA ARG A 107 -26.42 25.60 72.12
C ARG A 107 -26.27 24.81 70.82
N LEU A 108 -27.34 24.62 70.05
CA LEU A 108 -27.32 23.89 68.78
C LEU A 108 -26.33 24.50 67.77
N LEU A 109 -26.22 25.83 67.70
CA LEU A 109 -25.24 26.51 66.86
C LEU A 109 -23.80 26.27 67.32
N LYS A 110 -23.55 26.26 68.65
CA LYS A 110 -22.22 25.97 69.20
C LYS A 110 -21.83 24.52 68.96
N ASP A 111 -22.75 23.59 69.17
CA ASP A 111 -22.51 22.16 69.00
C ASP A 111 -22.26 21.85 67.51
N ALA A 112 -23.09 22.37 66.60
CA ALA A 112 -22.88 22.25 65.16
C ALA A 112 -21.56 22.92 64.67
N GLN A 113 -21.12 24.03 65.29
CA GLN A 113 -19.80 24.61 65.02
C GLN A 113 -18.64 23.75 65.54
N SER A 114 -18.81 23.11 66.69
CA SER A 114 -17.84 22.14 67.23
C SER A 114 -17.70 20.96 66.27
N ASP A 115 -18.82 20.34 65.90
CA ASP A 115 -18.84 19.15 65.02
C ASP A 115 -18.26 19.48 63.63
N ALA A 116 -18.63 20.62 63.05
CA ALA A 116 -18.05 21.10 61.80
C ALA A 116 -16.55 21.44 61.89
N SER A 117 -16.03 21.78 63.08
CA SER A 117 -14.60 21.99 63.30
C SER A 117 -13.83 20.67 63.45
N GLN A 118 -14.42 19.68 64.12
CA GLN A 118 -13.85 18.33 64.26
C GLN A 118 -13.81 17.62 62.90
N LEU A 119 -14.92 17.62 62.16
CA LEU A 119 -15.01 16.97 60.85
C LEU A 119 -14.02 17.56 59.82
N ARG A 120 -13.68 18.86 59.93
CA ARG A 120 -12.61 19.48 59.16
C ARG A 120 -11.22 18.99 59.60
N GLN A 121 -10.93 18.98 60.90
CA GLN A 121 -9.65 18.48 61.42
C GLN A 121 -9.41 17.00 61.10
N ASP A 122 -10.45 16.17 61.10
CA ASP A 122 -10.37 14.76 60.72
C ASP A 122 -10.16 14.60 59.20
N ALA A 123 -10.85 15.39 58.38
CA ALA A 123 -10.63 15.43 56.93
C ALA A 123 -9.20 15.88 56.58
N ASP A 124 -8.69 16.95 57.19
CA ASP A 124 -7.33 17.45 56.99
C ASP A 124 -6.28 16.41 57.41
N GLN A 125 -6.50 15.70 58.52
CA GLN A 125 -5.64 14.59 58.96
C GLN A 125 -5.67 13.41 57.99
N LEU A 126 -6.83 13.03 57.46
CA LEU A 126 -6.96 11.96 56.47
C LEU A 126 -6.28 12.33 55.15
N ILE A 127 -6.47 13.56 54.67
CA ILE A 127 -5.80 14.10 53.47
C ILE A 127 -4.29 14.13 53.67
N SER A 128 -3.81 14.57 54.84
CA SER A 128 -2.37 14.61 55.16
C SER A 128 -1.74 13.21 55.14
N LYS A 129 -2.39 12.23 55.79
CA LYS A 129 -1.95 10.82 55.76
C LYS A 129 -1.95 10.23 54.36
N LYS A 130 -3.02 10.47 53.56
CA LYS A 130 -3.10 9.94 52.19
C LYS A 130 -2.11 10.60 51.23
N LYS A 131 -1.72 11.86 51.45
CA LYS A 131 -0.59 12.48 50.74
C LYS A 131 0.73 11.79 51.10
N GLN A 132 1.02 11.60 52.38
CA GLN A 132 2.23 10.90 52.83
C GLN A 132 2.33 9.46 52.29
N GLU A 133 1.23 8.70 52.32
CA GLU A 133 1.16 7.36 51.72
C GLU A 133 1.43 7.40 50.20
N ALA A 134 0.87 8.37 49.47
CA ALA A 134 1.10 8.54 48.05
C ALA A 134 2.54 8.97 47.71
N ASP A 135 3.10 9.93 48.45
CA ASP A 135 4.49 10.38 48.31
C ASP A 135 5.48 9.23 48.54
N GLU A 136 5.23 8.37 49.52
CA GLU A 136 6.01 7.15 49.76
C GLU A 136 5.93 6.13 48.61
N ILE A 137 4.76 5.94 48.01
CA ILE A 137 4.57 5.04 46.86
C ILE A 137 5.30 5.60 45.63
N ILE A 138 5.16 6.90 45.37
CA ILE A 138 5.83 7.60 44.26
C ILE A 138 7.36 7.55 44.44
N ALA A 139 7.87 7.68 45.66
CA ALA A 139 9.30 7.55 45.95
C ALA A 139 9.83 6.13 45.63
N LYS A 140 9.13 5.08 46.07
CA LYS A 140 9.50 3.68 45.82
C LYS A 140 9.45 3.34 44.33
N ALA A 141 8.38 3.74 43.64
CA ALA A 141 8.24 3.55 42.19
C ALA A 141 9.35 4.25 41.39
N ARG A 142 9.78 5.45 41.82
CA ARG A 142 10.93 6.17 41.22
C ARG A 142 12.26 5.46 41.45
N GLU A 143 12.51 4.90 42.64
CA GLU A 143 13.73 4.15 42.93
C GLU A 143 13.79 2.83 42.12
N GLU A 144 12.67 2.12 42.02
CA GLU A 144 12.56 0.89 41.23
C GLU A 144 12.71 1.18 39.72
N GLY A 145 12.05 2.22 39.21
CA GLY A 145 12.22 2.69 37.83
C GLY A 145 13.67 3.11 37.51
N GLN A 146 14.36 3.79 38.43
CA GLN A 146 15.78 4.12 38.26
C GLN A 146 16.67 2.87 38.20
N ARG A 147 16.43 1.87 39.07
CA ARG A 147 17.16 0.60 39.04
C ARG A 147 16.95 -0.18 37.74
N LEU A 148 15.70 -0.23 37.24
CA LEU A 148 15.38 -0.88 35.97
C LEU A 148 16.04 -0.17 34.78
N ARG A 149 16.07 1.17 34.78
CA ARG A 149 16.79 1.95 33.74
C ARG A 149 18.29 1.68 33.73
N VAL A 150 18.96 1.71 34.89
CA VAL A 150 20.39 1.39 34.97
C VAL A 150 20.68 -0.05 34.50
N GLN A 151 19.83 -1.02 34.86
CA GLN A 151 19.97 -2.40 34.39
C GLN A 151 19.75 -2.53 32.87
N ALA A 152 18.81 -1.79 32.28
CA ALA A 152 18.58 -1.75 30.84
C ALA A 152 19.74 -1.05 30.08
N GLU A 153 20.31 0.01 30.66
CA GLU A 153 21.48 0.70 30.11
C GLU A 153 22.73 -0.20 30.17
N GLU A 154 22.91 -1.00 31.24
CA GLU A 154 23.97 -2.01 31.34
C GLU A 154 23.80 -3.18 30.35
N THR A 155 22.59 -3.70 30.14
CA THR A 155 22.36 -4.78 29.18
C THR A 155 22.48 -4.30 27.74
N ALA A 156 21.93 -3.14 27.40
CA ALA A 156 22.12 -2.52 26.08
C ALA A 156 23.59 -2.15 25.82
N GLY A 157 24.32 -1.67 26.83
CA GLY A 157 25.75 -1.39 26.75
C GLY A 157 26.62 -2.64 26.62
N ARG A 158 26.13 -3.81 27.05
CA ARG A 158 26.78 -5.10 26.79
C ARG A 158 26.47 -5.60 25.37
N LEU A 159 25.20 -5.60 24.97
CA LEU A 159 24.76 -6.07 23.66
C LEU A 159 25.43 -5.27 22.52
N ARG A 160 25.55 -3.94 22.66
CA ARG A 160 26.29 -3.10 21.70
C ARG A 160 27.73 -3.55 21.51
N LYS A 161 28.46 -3.85 22.59
CA LYS A 161 29.85 -4.33 22.52
C LYS A 161 29.94 -5.72 21.88
N GLU A 162 29.04 -6.62 22.23
CA GLU A 162 28.96 -7.95 21.61
C GLU A 162 28.67 -7.81 20.10
N SER A 163 27.81 -6.87 19.68
CA SER A 163 27.58 -6.53 18.26
C SER A 163 28.78 -5.87 17.59
N GLU A 164 29.45 -4.92 18.23
CA GLU A 164 30.67 -4.26 17.73
C GLU A 164 31.81 -5.28 17.51
N GLU A 165 32.01 -6.21 18.44
CA GLU A 165 32.99 -7.29 18.34
C GLU A 165 32.66 -8.26 17.19
N ILE A 166 31.37 -8.63 17.02
CA ILE A 166 30.91 -9.49 15.92
C ILE A 166 31.07 -8.77 14.57
N LEU A 167 30.70 -7.50 14.46
CA LEU A 167 30.84 -6.71 13.23
C LEU A 167 32.31 -6.56 12.84
N ALA A 168 33.21 -6.24 13.78
CA ALA A 168 34.64 -6.14 13.51
C ALA A 168 35.28 -7.48 13.08
N ALA A 169 34.80 -8.61 13.64
CA ALA A 169 35.21 -9.94 13.18
C ALA A 169 34.67 -10.26 11.78
N LYS A 170 33.47 -9.77 11.42
CA LYS A 170 32.86 -9.99 10.10
C LYS A 170 33.44 -9.11 9.00
N THR A 171 33.78 -7.85 9.29
CA THR A 171 34.46 -6.98 8.32
C THR A 171 35.86 -7.50 8.00
N THR A 172 36.64 -7.93 9.00
CA THR A 172 37.95 -8.56 8.74
C THR A 172 37.85 -9.87 7.95
N GLU A 173 36.88 -10.74 8.25
CA GLU A 173 36.61 -11.95 7.47
C GLU A 173 36.21 -11.66 6.01
N ALA A 174 35.51 -10.53 5.76
CA ALA A 174 35.15 -10.08 4.43
C ALA A 174 36.35 -9.44 3.68
N GLU A 175 37.16 -8.62 4.35
CA GLU A 175 38.38 -8.02 3.79
C GLU A 175 39.40 -9.07 3.35
N GLU A 176 39.61 -10.12 4.17
CA GLU A 176 40.47 -11.25 3.82
C GLU A 176 39.96 -11.94 2.54
N LYS A 177 38.67 -12.30 2.48
CA LYS A 177 38.06 -12.90 1.27
C LYS A 177 38.16 -11.99 0.04
N ALA A 178 37.99 -10.68 0.20
CA ALA A 178 38.11 -9.72 -0.89
C ALA A 178 39.56 -9.57 -1.38
N ALA A 179 40.56 -9.65 -0.50
CA ALA A 179 41.97 -9.73 -0.89
C ALA A 179 42.29 -11.04 -1.64
N ASP A 180 41.73 -12.14 -1.16
CA ASP A 180 41.89 -13.50 -1.71
C ASP A 180 41.26 -13.62 -3.12
N ILE A 181 40.09 -12.99 -3.35
CA ILE A 181 39.44 -12.87 -4.66
C ILE A 181 40.26 -11.99 -5.62
N ARG A 182 40.73 -10.80 -5.16
CA ARG A 182 41.58 -9.91 -5.98
C ARG A 182 42.86 -10.61 -6.43
N THR A 183 43.55 -11.31 -5.53
CA THR A 183 44.77 -12.08 -5.84
C THR A 183 44.52 -13.16 -6.88
N ARG A 184 43.36 -13.84 -6.84
CA ARG A 184 42.95 -14.82 -7.87
C ARG A 184 42.66 -14.16 -9.21
N ALA A 185 41.97 -13.02 -9.22
CA ALA A 185 41.66 -12.28 -10.44
C ALA A 185 42.91 -11.73 -11.14
N GLU A 186 43.85 -11.13 -10.37
CA GLU A 186 45.15 -10.70 -10.89
C GLU A 186 45.93 -11.84 -11.53
N LYS A 187 45.95 -13.02 -10.88
CA LYS A 187 46.60 -14.21 -11.44
C LYS A 187 45.98 -14.66 -12.76
N VAL A 188 44.65 -14.72 -12.84
CA VAL A 188 43.93 -15.12 -14.07
C VAL A 188 44.18 -14.12 -15.21
N LEU A 189 44.22 -12.82 -14.91
CA LEU A 189 44.56 -11.79 -15.89
C LEU A 189 45.99 -11.91 -16.41
N GLU A 190 46.95 -12.27 -15.57
CA GLU A 190 48.35 -12.47 -15.98
C GLU A 190 48.53 -13.78 -16.77
N GLU A 191 47.87 -14.87 -16.37
CA GLU A 191 47.82 -16.11 -17.17
C GLU A 191 47.20 -15.87 -18.56
N ALA A 192 46.14 -15.05 -18.65
CA ALA A 192 45.52 -14.67 -19.92
C ALA A 192 46.40 -13.75 -20.78
N ARG A 193 47.16 -12.81 -20.18
CA ARG A 193 48.14 -11.96 -20.89
C ARG A 193 49.25 -12.80 -21.52
N VAL A 194 49.86 -13.69 -20.74
CA VAL A 194 50.94 -14.57 -21.23
C VAL A 194 50.43 -15.47 -22.36
N ALA A 195 49.22 -16.02 -22.25
CA ALA A 195 48.59 -16.77 -23.33
C ALA A 195 48.45 -15.92 -24.61
N ALA A 196 47.86 -14.72 -24.52
CA ALA A 196 47.69 -13.83 -25.66
C ALA A 196 49.02 -13.39 -26.29
N GLU A 197 50.07 -13.13 -25.50
CA GLU A 197 51.41 -12.85 -26.03
C GLU A 197 51.99 -14.04 -26.82
N THR A 198 51.82 -15.28 -26.34
CA THR A 198 52.29 -16.48 -27.05
C THR A 198 51.52 -16.73 -28.35
N GLU A 199 50.20 -16.49 -28.38
CA GLU A 199 49.41 -16.58 -29.63
C GLU A 199 49.83 -15.51 -30.65
N ILE A 200 50.07 -14.28 -30.18
CA ILE A 200 50.56 -13.19 -31.02
C ILE A 200 51.96 -13.48 -31.57
N GLU A 201 52.87 -14.10 -30.80
CA GLU A 201 54.18 -14.52 -31.31
C GLU A 201 54.07 -15.68 -32.31
N ALA A 202 53.24 -16.68 -32.04
CA ALA A 202 52.99 -17.78 -32.98
C ALA A 202 52.40 -17.29 -34.31
N GLY A 203 51.44 -16.35 -34.28
CA GLY A 203 50.89 -15.72 -35.48
C GLY A 203 51.92 -14.88 -36.24
N ARG A 204 52.84 -14.19 -35.54
CA ARG A 204 53.97 -13.49 -36.16
C ARG A 204 54.92 -14.47 -36.86
N ASP A 205 55.18 -15.65 -36.28
CA ASP A 205 56.04 -16.67 -36.89
C ASP A 205 55.42 -17.32 -38.13
N GLN A 206 54.12 -17.67 -38.08
CA GLN A 206 53.40 -18.12 -39.28
C GLN A 206 53.43 -17.07 -40.40
N GLY A 207 53.29 -15.79 -40.05
CA GLY A 207 53.47 -14.68 -40.99
C GLY A 207 54.90 -14.57 -41.54
N ARG A 208 55.93 -14.77 -40.70
CA ARG A 208 57.35 -14.80 -41.14
C ARG A 208 57.61 -15.96 -42.12
N GLU A 209 57.05 -17.14 -41.85
CA GLU A 209 57.18 -18.32 -42.71
C GLU A 209 56.46 -18.12 -44.05
N MET A 210 55.19 -17.72 -44.05
CA MET A 210 54.41 -17.46 -45.26
C MET A 210 55.09 -16.42 -46.17
N ILE A 211 55.67 -15.36 -45.60
CA ILE A 211 56.46 -14.37 -46.35
C ILE A 211 57.75 -14.97 -46.93
N ALA A 212 58.41 -15.90 -46.22
CA ALA A 212 59.58 -16.62 -46.73
C ALA A 212 59.20 -17.56 -47.88
N GLU A 213 58.05 -18.25 -47.79
CA GLU A 213 57.50 -19.11 -48.84
C GLU A 213 57.14 -18.32 -50.10
N ALA A 214 56.40 -17.22 -49.95
CA ALA A 214 56.06 -16.31 -51.04
C ALA A 214 57.32 -15.75 -51.74
N LYS A 215 58.39 -15.48 -50.98
CA LYS A 215 59.71 -15.10 -51.53
C LYS A 215 60.35 -16.25 -52.32
N LYS A 216 60.38 -17.48 -51.80
CA LYS A 216 60.89 -18.68 -52.52
C LYS A 216 60.12 -18.90 -53.84
N LEU A 217 58.79 -18.79 -53.81
CA LEU A 217 57.91 -18.94 -54.97
C LEU A 217 58.15 -17.84 -56.01
N ARG A 218 58.19 -16.57 -55.59
CA ARG A 218 58.53 -15.42 -56.46
C ARG A 218 59.90 -15.59 -57.10
N GLU A 219 60.91 -16.05 -56.36
CA GLU A 219 62.25 -16.27 -56.89
C GLU A 219 62.28 -17.42 -57.92
N LYS A 220 61.54 -18.51 -57.68
CA LYS A 220 61.34 -19.61 -58.65
C LYS A 220 60.68 -19.09 -59.94
N ILE A 221 59.60 -18.33 -59.82
CA ILE A 221 58.88 -17.72 -60.96
C ILE A 221 59.83 -16.79 -61.75
N LEU A 222 60.59 -15.93 -61.08
CA LEU A 222 61.56 -15.05 -61.73
C LEU A 222 62.70 -15.83 -62.43
N ARG A 223 63.21 -16.91 -61.82
CA ARG A 223 64.18 -17.81 -62.45
C ARG A 223 63.61 -18.48 -63.70
N ASP A 224 62.37 -18.95 -63.67
CA ASP A 224 61.75 -19.64 -64.81
C ASP A 224 61.33 -18.66 -65.93
N LEU A 225 60.90 -17.45 -65.59
CA LEU A 225 60.74 -16.34 -66.54
C LEU A 225 62.08 -15.95 -67.19
N ALA A 226 63.19 -15.92 -66.44
CA ALA A 226 64.52 -15.66 -66.98
C ALA A 226 64.99 -16.77 -67.93
N LYS A 227 64.72 -18.05 -67.61
CA LYS A 227 64.95 -19.18 -68.52
C LYS A 227 64.13 -19.04 -69.81
N ARG A 228 62.82 -18.79 -69.71
CA ARG A 228 61.92 -18.57 -70.86
C ARG A 228 62.41 -17.41 -71.74
N ARG A 229 62.80 -16.28 -71.15
CA ARG A 229 63.39 -15.12 -71.85
C ARG A 229 64.70 -15.45 -72.56
N LYS A 230 65.56 -16.29 -71.96
CA LYS A 230 66.81 -16.77 -72.60
C LYS A 230 66.55 -17.72 -73.76
N ALA A 231 65.57 -18.63 -73.62
CA ALA A 231 65.15 -19.53 -74.70
C ALA A 231 64.57 -18.75 -75.90
N ALA A 232 63.66 -17.81 -75.65
CA ALA A 232 63.08 -16.93 -76.67
C ALA A 232 64.15 -16.07 -77.38
N ARG A 233 65.15 -15.56 -76.64
CA ARG A 233 66.31 -14.88 -77.26
C ARG A 233 67.11 -15.80 -78.18
N LYS A 234 67.42 -17.03 -77.75
CA LYS A 234 68.13 -18.01 -78.60
C LYS A 234 67.32 -18.35 -79.86
N GLN A 235 65.99 -18.43 -79.77
CA GLN A 235 65.12 -18.61 -80.94
C GLN A 235 65.17 -17.40 -81.88
N LEU A 236 65.13 -16.17 -81.36
CA LEU A 236 65.29 -14.95 -82.17
C LEU A 236 66.68 -14.84 -82.83
N GLU A 237 67.74 -15.25 -82.14
CA GLU A 237 69.10 -15.32 -82.68
C GLU A 237 69.21 -16.38 -83.79
N ALA A 238 68.62 -17.56 -83.60
CA ALA A 238 68.55 -18.60 -84.63
C ALA A 238 67.72 -18.16 -85.86
N LEU A 239 66.61 -17.45 -85.66
CA LEU A 239 65.81 -16.88 -86.76
C LEU A 239 66.56 -15.77 -87.51
N ARG A 240 67.41 -14.99 -86.84
CA ARG A 240 68.29 -13.99 -87.49
C ARG A 240 69.37 -14.67 -88.33
N ALA A 241 70.08 -15.64 -87.77
CA ALA A 241 71.10 -16.41 -88.50
C ALA A 241 70.48 -17.19 -89.68
N GLY A 242 69.27 -17.72 -89.53
CA GLY A 242 68.51 -18.34 -90.63
C GLY A 242 68.13 -17.32 -91.71
N ARG A 243 67.73 -16.10 -91.34
CA ARG A 243 67.46 -15.01 -92.29
C ARG A 243 68.73 -14.55 -93.02
N GLU A 244 69.85 -14.46 -92.32
CA GLU A 244 71.17 -14.11 -92.89
C GLU A 244 71.64 -15.20 -93.87
N SER A 245 71.57 -16.47 -93.48
CA SER A 245 71.85 -17.60 -94.40
C SER A 245 70.91 -17.64 -95.61
N LEU A 246 69.64 -17.22 -95.49
CA LEU A 246 68.74 -17.08 -96.63
C LEU A 246 69.15 -15.90 -97.54
N LEU A 247 69.62 -14.78 -96.97
CA LEU A 247 70.12 -13.65 -97.76
C LEU A 247 71.39 -14.04 -98.53
N ASP A 248 72.35 -14.72 -97.90
CA ASP A 248 73.56 -15.23 -98.55
C ASP A 248 73.23 -16.20 -99.72
N VAL A 249 72.21 -17.06 -99.54
CA VAL A 249 71.71 -17.94 -100.60
C VAL A 249 71.04 -17.15 -101.72
N PHE A 250 70.25 -16.11 -101.41
CA PHE A 250 69.68 -15.25 -102.45
C PHE A 250 70.73 -14.41 -103.19
N GLU A 251 71.79 -13.95 -102.54
CA GLU A 251 72.93 -13.30 -103.22
C GLU A 251 73.70 -14.30 -104.09
N SER A 252 73.89 -15.54 -103.63
CA SER A 252 74.52 -16.61 -104.41
C SER A 252 73.70 -16.98 -105.66
N VAL A 253 72.38 -17.14 -105.51
CA VAL A 253 71.46 -17.39 -106.64
C VAL A 253 71.45 -16.20 -107.59
N ARG A 254 71.52 -14.97 -107.08
CA ARG A 254 71.63 -13.77 -107.91
C ARG A 254 72.93 -13.74 -108.70
N ALA A 255 74.08 -14.06 -108.10
CA ALA A 255 75.36 -14.13 -108.80
C ALA A 255 75.30 -15.14 -109.96
N VAL A 256 74.74 -16.33 -109.74
CA VAL A 256 74.55 -17.35 -110.80
C VAL A 256 73.59 -16.86 -111.90
N LEU A 257 72.55 -16.09 -111.56
CA LEU A 257 71.65 -15.48 -112.54
C LEU A 257 72.32 -14.35 -113.34
N ASP A 258 73.17 -13.53 -112.70
CA ASP A 258 73.94 -12.48 -113.37
C ASP A 258 75.02 -13.09 -114.28
N ASP A 259 75.72 -14.15 -113.85
CA ASP A 259 76.69 -14.92 -114.66
C ASP A 259 76.03 -15.60 -115.87
N THR A 260 74.94 -16.35 -115.67
CA THR A 260 74.22 -17.01 -116.79
C THR A 260 73.57 -16.00 -117.75
N THR A 261 73.21 -14.81 -117.27
CA THR A 261 72.80 -13.68 -118.13
C THR A 261 73.99 -13.10 -118.90
N GLY A 262 75.20 -13.15 -118.34
CA GLY A 262 76.47 -12.85 -119.01
C GLY A 262 76.77 -13.84 -120.14
N ASP A 263 76.71 -15.15 -119.85
CA ASP A 263 76.90 -16.21 -120.84
C ASP A 263 75.88 -16.13 -121.99
N LEU A 264 74.60 -15.86 -121.68
CA LEU A 264 73.58 -15.64 -122.70
C LEU A 264 73.86 -14.40 -123.58
N ARG A 265 74.44 -13.32 -123.03
CA ARG A 265 74.92 -12.19 -123.84
C ARG A 265 76.12 -12.58 -124.71
N GLY A 266 77.04 -13.39 -124.17
CA GLY A 266 78.18 -13.94 -124.94
C GLY A 266 77.71 -14.75 -126.13
N ALA A 267 76.81 -15.72 -125.89
CA ALA A 267 76.20 -16.54 -126.92
C ALA A 267 75.43 -15.72 -127.98
N LEU A 268 74.64 -14.72 -127.56
CA LEU A 268 73.94 -13.80 -128.47
C LEU A 268 74.88 -12.89 -129.27
N THR A 269 76.12 -12.67 -128.81
CA THR A 269 77.13 -11.89 -129.52
C THR A 269 77.84 -12.76 -130.56
N GLY A 270 78.31 -13.95 -130.17
CA GLY A 270 78.90 -14.92 -131.10
C GLY A 270 77.92 -15.40 -132.17
N ALA A 271 76.62 -15.52 -131.85
CA ALA A 271 75.57 -15.82 -132.82
C ALA A 271 75.31 -14.68 -133.82
N ARG A 272 75.66 -13.43 -133.49
CA ARG A 272 75.64 -12.31 -134.44
C ARG A 272 76.88 -12.28 -135.31
N GLU A 273 78.06 -12.46 -134.73
CA GLU A 273 79.32 -12.50 -135.49
C GLU A 273 79.30 -13.64 -136.53
N ALA A 274 78.78 -14.82 -136.16
CA ALA A 274 78.57 -15.93 -137.09
C ALA A 274 77.52 -15.64 -138.20
N ALA A 275 76.52 -14.78 -137.94
CA ALA A 275 75.52 -14.39 -138.93
C ALA A 275 76.05 -13.29 -139.89
N ASP A 276 76.88 -12.37 -139.39
CA ASP A 276 77.53 -11.32 -140.17
C ASP A 276 78.60 -11.90 -141.12
N ASP A 277 79.38 -12.89 -140.68
CA ASP A 277 80.33 -13.59 -141.56
C ASP A 277 79.61 -14.50 -142.58
N ALA A 278 78.51 -15.17 -142.21
CA ALA A 278 77.69 -15.90 -143.17
C ALA A 278 77.10 -14.98 -144.25
N SER A 279 76.65 -13.78 -143.86
CA SER A 279 76.08 -12.77 -144.75
C SER A 279 77.11 -12.21 -145.76
N ARG A 280 78.41 -12.30 -145.46
CA ARG A 280 79.50 -11.92 -146.37
C ARG A 280 79.85 -12.97 -147.43
N MET A 281 79.31 -14.20 -147.33
CA MET A 281 79.52 -15.26 -148.31
C MET A 281 78.36 -15.44 -149.31
N VAL A 282 77.30 -14.64 -149.20
CA VAL A 282 76.08 -14.74 -150.05
C VAL A 282 76.00 -13.63 -151.10
N ALA A 283 76.84 -12.58 -150.99
CA ALA A 283 76.78 -11.38 -151.83
C ALA A 283 77.42 -11.50 -153.24
N ASP A 284 77.72 -12.72 -153.71
CA ASP A 284 78.47 -12.98 -154.96
C ASP A 284 77.80 -14.06 -155.86
N ASP A 285 76.54 -14.45 -155.56
CA ASP A 285 75.75 -15.44 -156.33
C ASP A 285 74.25 -15.04 -156.46
N GLU A 286 73.97 -13.72 -156.47
CA GLU A 286 72.61 -13.17 -156.50
C GLU A 286 71.94 -13.22 -157.91
N ASP A 287 72.71 -13.54 -158.95
CA ASP A 287 72.27 -13.55 -160.36
C ASP A 287 71.66 -14.89 -160.84
N THR A 288 71.70 -15.96 -160.02
CA THR A 288 71.52 -17.35 -160.55
C THR A 288 70.28 -18.13 -160.07
N VAL A 289 69.62 -17.79 -158.95
CA VAL A 289 68.55 -18.64 -158.35
C VAL A 289 67.25 -17.90 -157.97
N VAL A 290 66.78 -17.01 -158.84
CA VAL A 290 65.42 -16.40 -158.74
C VAL A 290 64.40 -17.18 -159.60
N ALA A 291 64.67 -18.46 -159.90
CA ALA A 291 63.95 -19.21 -160.95
C ALA A 291 63.54 -20.66 -160.61
N GLU A 292 63.98 -21.25 -159.50
CA GLU A 292 63.60 -22.62 -159.11
C GLU A 292 63.21 -22.72 -157.63
N LEU A 293 62.34 -23.69 -157.31
CA LEU A 293 61.88 -24.09 -155.97
C LEU A 293 60.82 -23.22 -155.25
N GLU A 294 59.80 -22.78 -155.99
CA GLU A 294 58.42 -22.91 -155.47
C GLU A 294 58.01 -24.40 -155.40
N ALA A 295 58.54 -25.21 -154.46
CA ALA A 295 58.10 -26.60 -154.29
C ALA A 295 58.44 -27.23 -152.91
N GLN A 296 57.40 -27.82 -152.29
CA GLN A 296 57.41 -28.86 -151.22
C GLN A 296 58.01 -28.43 -149.85
N LEU A 297 57.33 -28.47 -148.69
CA LEU A 297 56.24 -29.28 -148.10
C LEU A 297 56.67 -30.66 -147.55
N ILE A 298 56.61 -30.85 -146.22
CA ILE A 298 55.88 -31.95 -145.51
C ILE A 298 56.03 -31.84 -143.97
N THR A 299 55.07 -32.45 -143.24
CA THR A 299 54.89 -32.49 -141.77
C THR A 299 55.56 -33.69 -141.09
N VAL A 300 55.51 -33.78 -139.75
CA VAL A 300 55.03 -34.93 -138.94
C VAL A 300 55.08 -34.59 -137.43
N GLU A 301 54.41 -35.39 -136.59
CA GLU A 301 54.05 -35.13 -135.18
C GLU A 301 54.19 -36.43 -134.33
N VAL A 302 54.05 -36.35 -132.98
CA VAL A 302 53.58 -37.41 -132.04
C VAL A 302 54.58 -38.50 -131.48
N SER A 303 54.54 -38.69 -130.14
CA SER A 303 54.79 -39.91 -129.30
C SER A 303 56.21 -40.49 -129.02
N VAL A 304 56.44 -41.40 -128.04
CA VAL A 304 56.00 -41.57 -126.59
C VAL A 304 56.61 -42.86 -125.94
N GLU A 305 56.86 -42.84 -124.62
CA GLU A 305 56.98 -43.96 -123.62
C GLU A 305 58.06 -45.09 -123.66
N ASP A 306 58.03 -45.89 -122.56
CA ASP A 306 58.60 -47.23 -122.27
C ASP A 306 60.07 -47.43 -121.80
N ALA A 307 60.40 -48.32 -120.83
CA ALA A 307 59.57 -49.11 -119.88
C ALA A 307 60.36 -49.83 -118.73
N GLU A 308 59.69 -50.09 -117.59
CA GLU A 308 59.73 -51.31 -116.71
C GLU A 308 61.05 -51.82 -116.03
N ARG A 309 61.10 -52.64 -114.95
CA ARG A 309 60.17 -53.19 -113.89
C ARG A 309 61.02 -54.05 -112.90
N ALA A 310 60.60 -54.54 -111.71
CA ALA A 310 59.99 -53.96 -110.47
C ALA A 310 59.81 -55.12 -109.42
N GLY A 311 59.97 -54.88 -108.09
CA GLY A 311 59.64 -55.86 -107.03
C GLY A 311 60.09 -55.46 -105.59
N GLU A 312 59.50 -55.94 -104.48
CA GLU A 312 58.28 -56.76 -104.27
C GLU A 312 57.82 -56.78 -102.78
N ALA A 313 56.48 -56.75 -102.50
CA ALA A 313 55.70 -57.17 -101.28
C ALA A 313 56.11 -56.70 -99.83
N ALA A 314 55.25 -56.52 -98.79
CA ALA A 314 53.78 -56.48 -98.51
C ALA A 314 53.58 -55.74 -97.11
N GLY A 315 52.45 -55.62 -96.38
CA GLY A 315 51.08 -56.21 -96.38
C GLY A 315 50.10 -55.49 -95.40
N ALA A 316 49.27 -56.21 -94.62
CA ALA A 316 48.18 -55.70 -93.72
C ALA A 316 48.07 -56.51 -92.38
N GLY A 317 47.20 -56.29 -91.36
CA GLY A 317 46.16 -55.27 -91.04
C GLY A 317 45.18 -55.72 -89.91
N GLU A 318 44.43 -54.77 -89.28
CA GLU A 318 43.16 -54.90 -88.46
C GLU A 318 43.10 -55.82 -87.18
N GLY A 319 42.24 -55.66 -86.15
CA GLY A 319 41.20 -54.65 -85.74
C GLY A 319 40.35 -55.10 -84.49
N ALA A 320 39.54 -54.18 -83.87
CA ALA A 320 38.48 -54.38 -82.81
C ALA A 320 38.88 -54.84 -81.36
N ALA A 321 38.16 -54.59 -80.22
CA ALA A 321 37.04 -53.69 -79.80
C ALA A 321 36.90 -53.56 -78.23
N GLU A 322 35.85 -52.85 -77.74
CA GLU A 322 35.36 -52.43 -76.37
C GLU A 322 35.28 -53.47 -75.19
N PRO A 323 34.86 -53.17 -73.89
CA PRO A 323 34.03 -52.03 -73.35
C PRO A 323 34.24 -51.46 -71.88
N ALA A 324 33.44 -50.42 -71.54
CA ALA A 324 32.75 -50.07 -70.26
C ALA A 324 33.39 -49.33 -69.02
N THR A 325 32.78 -48.16 -68.66
CA THR A 325 32.49 -47.54 -67.30
C THR A 325 33.64 -47.22 -66.30
N GLU A 326 33.63 -46.23 -65.37
CA GLU A 326 32.61 -45.30 -64.77
C GLU A 326 33.29 -44.05 -64.10
N ALA A 327 32.55 -42.93 -63.87
CA ALA A 327 32.78 -41.82 -62.88
C ALA A 327 34.08 -40.93 -62.96
N VAL A 328 34.19 -39.65 -62.50
CA VAL A 328 33.27 -38.57 -62.01
C VAL A 328 34.00 -37.18 -62.03
N GLU A 329 33.27 -36.06 -62.23
CA GLU A 329 33.44 -34.60 -61.83
C GLU A 329 34.84 -33.90 -61.70
N GLU A 330 35.01 -32.56 -61.81
CA GLU A 330 34.36 -31.45 -62.56
C GLU A 330 35.33 -30.22 -62.62
N PRO A 331 35.07 -29.15 -63.41
CA PRO A 331 36.01 -28.06 -63.70
C PRO A 331 35.79 -26.74 -62.90
N THR A 332 36.49 -25.66 -63.30
CA THR A 332 36.54 -24.33 -62.66
C THR A 332 36.01 -23.23 -63.60
N GLU A 333 35.29 -22.21 -63.09
CA GLU A 333 35.28 -20.85 -63.67
C GLU A 333 34.73 -19.78 -62.68
N GLU A 334 34.97 -18.49 -62.97
CA GLU A 334 34.50 -17.32 -62.20
C GLU A 334 33.45 -16.48 -63.04
N PRO A 335 33.14 -15.18 -62.81
CA PRO A 335 31.81 -14.82 -62.30
C PRO A 335 31.03 -13.76 -63.12
N THR A 336 29.69 -13.65 -62.97
CA THR A 336 28.94 -12.45 -63.40
C THR A 336 27.60 -12.26 -62.65
N GLU A 337 27.42 -11.03 -62.13
CA GLU A 337 26.22 -10.19 -61.84
C GLU A 337 24.85 -10.74 -61.34
N GLU A 338 24.17 -9.82 -60.63
CA GLU A 338 22.80 -9.78 -60.07
C GLU A 338 21.66 -9.84 -61.13
N PRO A 339 20.35 -10.05 -60.79
CA PRO A 339 19.64 -9.45 -59.64
C PRO A 339 18.63 -10.33 -58.87
N ALA A 340 17.90 -9.71 -57.93
CA ALA A 340 16.95 -10.32 -57.00
C ALA A 340 15.50 -10.43 -57.53
N GLU A 341 14.70 -11.31 -56.92
CA GLU A 341 13.23 -11.38 -57.00
C GLU A 341 12.61 -11.57 -55.60
N GLU A 342 11.36 -11.13 -55.46
CA GLU A 342 10.52 -11.21 -54.24
C GLU A 342 9.70 -12.53 -54.20
N PRO A 343 9.04 -12.81 -53.07
CA PRO A 343 7.68 -13.36 -53.15
C PRO A 343 6.66 -12.53 -52.34
N ALA A 344 5.41 -12.50 -52.83
CA ALA A 344 4.36 -11.60 -52.39
C ALA A 344 3.40 -12.17 -51.30
N GLU A 345 2.51 -11.30 -50.80
CA GLU A 345 1.50 -11.55 -49.75
C GLU A 345 0.16 -12.13 -50.26
N GLU A 346 -0.75 -12.35 -49.28
CA GLU A 346 -2.22 -12.51 -49.39
C GLU A 346 -2.83 -13.82 -49.97
N PRO A 347 -4.12 -14.14 -49.67
CA PRO A 347 -5.05 -13.53 -48.69
C PRO A 347 -5.65 -14.55 -47.67
N ALA A 348 -6.57 -14.09 -46.82
CA ALA A 348 -7.24 -14.87 -45.75
C ALA A 348 -8.69 -15.31 -46.09
N GLU A 349 -9.25 -16.25 -45.32
CA GLU A 349 -10.71 -16.43 -45.15
C GLU A 349 -11.08 -17.11 -43.80
N GLU A 350 -12.31 -16.90 -43.30
CA GLU A 350 -12.81 -17.42 -42.00
C GLU A 350 -13.41 -18.86 -42.09
N PRO A 351 -13.89 -19.47 -40.97
CA PRO A 351 -15.33 -19.30 -40.63
C PRO A 351 -15.75 -19.37 -39.14
N SER A 352 -16.36 -18.29 -38.64
CA SER A 352 -17.66 -18.22 -37.91
C SER A 352 -18.11 -19.28 -36.84
N ARG A 353 -18.49 -18.76 -35.65
CA ARG A 353 -19.55 -19.20 -34.67
C ARG A 353 -19.27 -20.43 -33.75
N GLY A 354 -19.70 -20.43 -32.47
CA GLY A 354 -20.30 -19.37 -31.63
C GLY A 354 -21.03 -19.86 -30.35
N ALA A 355 -21.33 -18.94 -29.40
CA ALA A 355 -21.97 -19.12 -28.07
C ALA A 355 -21.17 -20.00 -27.06
N GLY A 356 -21.11 -19.79 -25.75
CA GLY A 356 -21.75 -18.98 -24.69
C GLY A 356 -21.17 -19.50 -23.34
N GLN A 357 -21.44 -19.02 -22.12
CA GLN A 357 -22.45 -18.12 -21.55
C GLN A 357 -21.83 -17.26 -20.41
N LYS A 358 -22.64 -16.42 -19.74
CA LYS A 358 -22.26 -15.62 -18.57
C LYS A 358 -22.39 -16.43 -17.27
N THR A 359 -21.59 -16.10 -16.24
CA THR A 359 -21.85 -16.51 -14.85
C THR A 359 -21.82 -15.31 -13.92
N GLN A 360 -22.98 -14.92 -13.37
CA GLN A 360 -23.05 -14.00 -12.24
C GLN A 360 -22.79 -14.78 -10.94
N ARG A 361 -22.13 -14.15 -9.96
CA ARG A 361 -22.22 -14.60 -8.55
C ARG A 361 -23.17 -13.68 -7.80
N HIS A 362 -24.07 -14.27 -7.02
CA HIS A 362 -24.89 -13.57 -6.04
C HIS A 362 -24.88 -14.35 -4.72
N LEU A 363 -25.21 -13.67 -3.61
CA LEU A 363 -24.87 -14.10 -2.26
C LEU A 363 -25.83 -15.14 -1.65
N ARG A 364 -25.48 -15.55 -0.41
CA ARG A 364 -26.28 -16.15 0.70
C ARG A 364 -26.03 -17.67 0.90
N ALA A 365 -25.61 -18.25 2.04
CA ALA A 365 -25.36 -17.88 3.46
C ALA A 365 -26.29 -18.60 4.47
N VAL A 366 -25.68 -19.10 5.57
CA VAL A 366 -26.27 -19.70 6.80
C VAL A 366 -26.94 -21.09 6.65
N GLY A 367 -26.67 -22.00 7.61
CA GLY A 367 -27.37 -23.29 7.78
C GLY A 367 -26.61 -24.32 8.62
N ASP A 368 -26.98 -24.45 9.90
CA ASP A 368 -26.36 -25.29 10.95
C ASP A 368 -26.48 -26.82 10.77
N ALA A 369 -25.54 -27.57 11.38
CA ALA A 369 -25.83 -28.84 12.09
C ALA A 369 -24.63 -29.32 12.95
N GLU A 370 -24.87 -29.63 14.23
CA GLU A 370 -23.94 -30.37 15.12
C GLU A 370 -24.07 -31.89 14.92
N GLY A 371 -23.05 -32.69 15.28
CA GLY A 371 -23.19 -34.16 15.26
C GLY A 371 -21.94 -35.02 15.47
N ARG A 372 -21.50 -35.19 16.72
CA ARG A 372 -20.61 -36.28 17.19
C ARG A 372 -21.46 -37.35 17.92
N PRO A 373 -20.98 -38.58 18.22
CA PRO A 373 -19.73 -39.26 17.82
C PRO A 373 -19.92 -40.74 17.39
N ASP A 374 -18.79 -41.47 17.28
CA ASP A 374 -18.51 -42.84 17.76
C ASP A 374 -18.02 -43.89 16.71
N THR A 375 -17.58 -45.03 17.24
CA THR A 375 -16.53 -45.94 16.73
C THR A 375 -17.01 -47.11 15.86
N GLY A 376 -16.06 -47.73 15.13
CA GLY A 376 -16.24 -48.99 14.40
C GLY A 376 -14.96 -49.43 13.68
N GLU A 377 -14.55 -50.69 13.84
CA GLU A 377 -13.27 -51.24 13.34
C GLU A 377 -13.39 -52.02 12.02
N GLU A 378 -12.25 -52.09 11.31
CA GLU A 378 -11.79 -53.09 10.31
C GLU A 378 -12.73 -53.74 9.27
N GLY A 379 -12.31 -53.68 8.00
CA GLY A 379 -12.85 -54.51 6.91
C GLY A 379 -12.15 -54.27 5.57
N ALA A 380 -11.20 -55.13 5.17
CA ALA A 380 -10.38 -54.92 3.97
C ALA A 380 -11.03 -55.43 2.66
N GLY A 381 -10.73 -54.78 1.52
CA GLY A 381 -11.20 -55.23 0.21
C GLY A 381 -10.52 -54.57 -1.01
N GLY A 382 -9.61 -55.30 -1.65
CA GLY A 382 -9.15 -55.21 -3.06
C GLY A 382 -9.09 -53.84 -3.76
N GLY A 383 -7.88 -53.33 -4.02
CA GLY A 383 -7.66 -52.08 -4.77
C GLY A 383 -7.35 -52.28 -6.26
N GLU A 384 -7.15 -51.15 -6.94
CA GLU A 384 -6.45 -51.01 -8.23
C GLU A 384 -5.88 -49.56 -8.35
N SER A 385 -5.22 -49.22 -9.46
CA SER A 385 -4.59 -47.90 -9.76
C SER A 385 -3.53 -47.40 -8.75
N GLY A 386 -2.34 -48.02 -8.76
CA GLY A 386 -1.15 -47.47 -8.07
C GLY A 386 -0.44 -46.34 -8.82
N ASP A 387 -0.63 -46.23 -10.14
CA ASP A 387 0.15 -45.32 -10.99
C ASP A 387 -0.32 -43.86 -10.96
N ASP A 388 -1.60 -43.60 -10.71
CA ASP A 388 -2.17 -42.24 -10.74
C ASP A 388 -1.69 -41.39 -9.56
N VAL A 389 -1.55 -41.98 -8.36
CA VAL A 389 -0.96 -41.31 -7.18
C VAL A 389 0.52 -40.99 -7.41
N GLY A 390 1.24 -41.87 -8.12
CA GLY A 390 2.63 -41.61 -8.53
C GLY A 390 2.73 -40.42 -9.50
N ALA A 391 1.84 -40.37 -10.51
CA ALA A 391 1.73 -39.25 -11.43
C ALA A 391 1.32 -37.94 -10.73
N LEU A 392 0.44 -38.01 -9.73
CA LEU A 392 0.02 -36.86 -8.93
C LEU A 392 1.17 -36.30 -8.09
N PHE A 393 1.95 -37.15 -7.41
CA PHE A 393 3.14 -36.70 -6.69
C PHE A 393 4.26 -36.20 -7.63
N ALA A 394 4.40 -36.79 -8.82
CA ALA A 394 5.31 -36.26 -9.84
C ALA A 394 4.89 -34.87 -10.32
N ARG A 395 3.58 -34.62 -10.51
CA ARG A 395 3.03 -33.29 -10.78
C ARG A 395 3.27 -32.32 -9.63
N ILE A 396 2.83 -32.64 -8.41
CA ILE A 396 3.02 -31.77 -7.24
C ILE A 396 4.51 -31.47 -6.98
N LYS A 397 5.42 -32.40 -7.31
CA LYS A 397 6.87 -32.14 -7.26
C LYS A 397 7.33 -31.23 -8.40
N ALA A 398 6.89 -31.45 -9.64
CA ALA A 398 7.20 -30.57 -10.77
C ALA A 398 6.62 -29.16 -10.59
N ASP A 399 5.39 -29.01 -10.11
CA ASP A 399 4.74 -27.72 -9.81
C ASP A 399 5.49 -26.98 -8.69
N ARG A 400 6.02 -27.71 -7.69
CA ARG A 400 6.86 -27.14 -6.63
C ARG A 400 8.31 -26.87 -7.06
N GLU A 401 8.81 -27.58 -8.07
CA GLU A 401 10.12 -27.28 -8.69
C GLU A 401 10.00 -26.09 -9.65
N HIS A 402 8.87 -25.92 -10.35
CA HIS A 402 8.52 -24.73 -11.12
C HIS A 402 8.40 -23.52 -10.20
N ALA A 403 7.54 -23.58 -9.17
CA ALA A 403 7.39 -22.48 -8.21
C ALA A 403 8.69 -22.16 -7.44
N ALA A 404 9.61 -23.12 -7.31
CA ALA A 404 10.94 -22.90 -6.74
C ALA A 404 11.96 -22.32 -7.75
N GLU A 405 11.81 -22.56 -9.05
CA GLU A 405 12.62 -21.93 -10.09
C GLU A 405 12.11 -20.52 -10.41
N GLU A 406 10.79 -20.32 -10.44
CA GLU A 406 10.09 -19.03 -10.52
C GLU A 406 10.42 -18.12 -9.32
N ALA A 407 10.49 -18.69 -8.11
CA ALA A 407 11.03 -18.00 -6.93
C ALA A 407 12.54 -17.72 -7.01
N ARG A 408 13.33 -18.52 -7.76
CA ARG A 408 14.75 -18.23 -8.01
C ARG A 408 14.94 -17.21 -9.13
N GLU A 409 14.04 -17.17 -10.09
CA GLU A 409 14.05 -16.25 -11.22
C GLU A 409 13.71 -14.84 -10.73
N THR A 410 12.61 -14.70 -9.98
CA THR A 410 12.30 -13.45 -9.27
C THR A 410 13.40 -13.02 -8.29
N LEU A 411 14.04 -13.93 -7.55
CA LEU A 411 15.22 -13.60 -6.72
C LEU A 411 16.47 -13.23 -7.55
N ARG A 412 16.66 -13.81 -8.75
CA ARG A 412 17.73 -13.42 -9.69
C ARG A 412 17.45 -12.05 -10.31
N GLU A 413 16.19 -11.71 -10.58
CA GLU A 413 15.77 -10.38 -11.04
C GLU A 413 16.01 -9.33 -9.94
N HIS A 414 15.68 -9.62 -8.68
CA HIS A 414 15.98 -8.73 -7.55
C HIS A 414 17.49 -8.56 -7.33
N ALA A 415 18.28 -9.64 -7.49
CA ALA A 415 19.74 -9.56 -7.44
C ALA A 415 20.34 -8.81 -8.64
N ALA A 416 19.77 -8.94 -9.84
CA ALA A 416 20.17 -8.17 -11.02
C ALA A 416 19.77 -6.69 -10.92
N ALA A 417 18.71 -6.37 -10.18
CA ALA A 417 18.30 -5.01 -9.83
C ALA A 417 19.16 -4.37 -8.69
N GLY A 418 20.16 -5.09 -8.16
CA GLY A 418 21.16 -4.52 -7.26
C GLY A 418 20.69 -4.17 -5.84
N LEU A 419 19.64 -4.84 -5.34
CA LEU A 419 19.14 -4.65 -3.98
C LEU A 419 19.59 -5.79 -3.06
N ASP A 420 20.77 -5.66 -2.47
CA ASP A 420 21.31 -6.60 -1.47
C ASP A 420 20.53 -6.52 -0.13
N GLU A 421 20.27 -7.68 0.48
CA GLU A 421 19.36 -7.83 1.63
C GLU A 421 19.99 -7.49 3.01
N GLU A 422 21.25 -7.02 3.04
CA GLU A 422 21.96 -6.58 4.27
C GLU A 422 22.41 -5.11 4.20
N SER A 423 21.45 -4.18 4.26
CA SER A 423 21.72 -2.80 4.68
C SER A 423 20.57 -2.22 5.52
N VAL A 424 20.81 -2.05 6.82
CA VAL A 424 19.93 -1.34 7.74
C VAL A 424 20.82 -0.45 8.63
N LEU A 425 20.51 0.85 8.67
CA LEU A 425 21.30 1.94 9.27
C LEU A 425 22.52 2.42 8.45
N ASP A 426 22.28 3.38 7.57
CA ASP A 426 22.75 4.75 7.85
C ASP A 426 21.75 5.79 7.30
N LEU A 427 21.79 7.02 7.83
CA LEU A 427 21.06 8.19 7.33
C LEU A 427 22.07 9.26 6.92
N SER A 428 22.43 9.30 5.63
CA SER A 428 23.19 10.39 5.04
C SER A 428 22.69 10.72 3.63
N GLU A 429 22.81 11.99 3.26
CA GLU A 429 22.18 12.59 2.08
C GLU A 429 23.03 12.36 0.82
N GLU A 430 22.45 11.76 -0.24
CA GLU A 430 22.87 12.13 -1.60
C GLU A 430 21.73 11.94 -2.63
N SER A 431 21.78 12.74 -3.70
CA SER A 431 20.68 12.87 -4.67
C SER A 431 20.67 11.72 -5.67
N ALA A 432 19.57 10.97 -5.72
CA ALA A 432 19.36 9.92 -6.71
C ALA A 432 19.10 10.50 -8.11
N VAL A 433 20.13 10.53 -8.95
CA VAL A 433 19.99 10.80 -10.39
C VAL A 433 19.45 9.53 -11.06
N ILE A 434 18.20 9.56 -11.50
CA ILE A 434 17.57 8.43 -12.21
C ILE A 434 18.02 8.44 -13.68
N ASP A 435 18.63 7.35 -14.12
CA ASP A 435 19.00 7.11 -15.52
C ASP A 435 17.80 6.52 -16.28
N LEU A 436 17.16 7.35 -17.11
CA LEU A 436 15.98 6.97 -17.90
C LEU A 436 16.42 6.31 -19.21
N SER A 437 16.50 4.98 -19.21
CA SER A 437 16.67 4.21 -20.44
C SER A 437 15.37 4.19 -21.27
N GLU A 438 15.52 4.25 -22.60
CA GLU A 438 14.43 4.59 -23.53
C GLU A 438 13.38 3.46 -23.66
N GLY A 439 12.26 3.59 -22.95
CA GLY A 439 11.03 2.80 -23.12
C GLY A 439 10.01 3.51 -24.01
N GLU A 440 9.23 2.75 -24.78
CA GLU A 440 8.33 3.26 -25.83
C GLU A 440 7.36 4.35 -25.36
N ALA A 441 7.32 5.48 -26.10
CA ALA A 441 6.51 6.65 -25.77
C ALA A 441 5.00 6.40 -26.01
N GLY A 442 4.33 5.84 -25.00
CA GLY A 442 2.88 5.93 -24.84
C GLY A 442 2.44 7.36 -24.54
N ASP A 443 1.31 7.77 -25.09
CA ASP A 443 0.75 9.13 -24.92
C ASP A 443 0.13 9.31 -23.52
N SER A 444 0.91 9.85 -22.59
CA SER A 444 0.44 10.28 -21.26
C SER A 444 0.98 11.66 -20.90
N THR A 445 0.14 12.69 -21.03
CA THR A 445 0.38 13.98 -20.37
C THR A 445 0.31 13.78 -18.85
N GLU A 446 1.46 13.85 -18.19
CA GLU A 446 1.62 13.79 -16.73
C GLU A 446 0.64 14.76 -16.04
N THR A 447 -0.32 14.20 -15.28
CA THR A 447 -1.34 15.00 -14.60
C THR A 447 -0.84 15.53 -13.26
N VAL A 448 -1.61 16.44 -12.65
CA VAL A 448 -1.31 16.93 -11.30
C VAL A 448 -1.53 15.83 -10.24
N LEU A 449 -2.36 14.83 -10.53
CA LEU A 449 -2.55 13.67 -9.65
C LEU A 449 -1.35 12.72 -9.72
N ASP A 450 -0.81 12.44 -10.91
CA ASP A 450 0.39 11.60 -11.08
C ASP A 450 1.59 12.19 -10.34
N ARG A 451 1.81 13.52 -10.45
CA ARG A 451 2.87 14.23 -9.72
C ARG A 451 2.70 14.18 -8.20
N ARG A 452 1.47 14.16 -7.69
CA ARG A 452 1.22 13.94 -6.26
C ARG A 452 1.57 12.51 -5.88
N ASP A 453 1.08 11.52 -6.62
CA ASP A 453 1.26 10.11 -6.28
C ASP A 453 2.75 9.74 -6.26
N VAL A 454 3.54 10.21 -7.24
CA VAL A 454 5.01 10.09 -7.24
C VAL A 454 5.68 10.75 -6.01
N ALA A 455 5.12 11.83 -5.48
CA ALA A 455 5.65 12.53 -4.30
C ALA A 455 5.28 11.84 -2.97
N VAL A 456 4.12 11.17 -2.87
CA VAL A 456 3.67 10.51 -1.63
C VAL A 456 4.05 9.04 -1.54
N GLU A 457 4.16 8.31 -2.66
CA GLU A 457 4.45 6.86 -2.67
C GLU A 457 5.70 6.45 -1.86
N PRO A 458 6.82 7.21 -1.83
CA PRO A 458 7.96 6.91 -0.97
C PRO A 458 7.62 6.96 0.53
N ILE A 459 6.79 7.93 0.91
CA ILE A 459 6.38 8.22 2.29
C ILE A 459 5.34 7.20 2.75
N GLU A 460 4.36 6.87 1.92
CA GLU A 460 3.39 5.80 2.16
C GLU A 460 4.07 4.44 2.33
N ARG A 461 5.02 4.11 1.44
CA ARG A 461 5.84 2.89 1.56
C ARG A 461 6.69 2.89 2.83
N SER A 462 7.17 4.04 3.28
CA SER A 462 7.92 4.19 4.54
C SER A 462 7.02 3.97 5.77
N LEU A 463 5.94 4.75 5.90
CA LEU A 463 4.96 4.67 6.98
C LEU A 463 4.35 3.27 7.08
N GLY A 464 3.88 2.72 5.95
CA GLY A 464 3.28 1.39 5.90
C GLY A 464 4.24 0.27 6.29
N ARG A 465 5.55 0.41 6.03
CA ARG A 465 6.59 -0.51 6.56
C ARG A 465 6.79 -0.33 8.06
N ARG A 466 6.81 0.91 8.57
CA ARG A 466 6.97 1.21 10.00
C ARG A 466 5.78 0.70 10.83
N LEU A 467 4.55 0.99 10.42
CA LEU A 467 3.32 0.49 11.08
C LEU A 467 3.25 -1.04 11.10
N LYS A 468 3.67 -1.73 10.02
CA LYS A 468 3.75 -3.21 9.97
C LYS A 468 4.80 -3.79 10.92
N ARG A 469 5.88 -3.05 11.22
CA ARG A 469 6.85 -3.42 12.27
C ARG A 469 6.21 -3.28 13.66
N VAL A 470 5.62 -2.12 13.99
CA VAL A 470 4.96 -1.89 15.30
C VAL A 470 3.88 -2.96 15.56
N LEU A 471 2.98 -3.22 14.60
CA LEU A 471 1.98 -4.30 14.72
C LEU A 471 2.57 -5.70 14.92
N SER A 472 3.81 -5.94 14.45
CA SER A 472 4.49 -7.23 14.64
C SER A 472 5.16 -7.33 16.00
N ASP A 473 5.76 -6.25 16.48
CA ASP A 473 6.37 -6.18 17.80
C ASP A 473 5.31 -6.16 18.91
N GLU A 474 4.19 -5.46 18.70
CA GLU A 474 3.01 -5.51 19.57
C GLU A 474 2.39 -6.93 19.57
N GLN A 475 2.17 -7.53 18.39
CA GLN A 475 1.71 -8.93 18.29
C GLN A 475 2.59 -9.90 19.10
N ASN A 476 3.92 -9.75 19.00
CA ASN A 476 4.86 -10.58 19.75
C ASN A 476 4.75 -10.35 21.27
N GLN A 477 4.59 -9.11 21.71
CA GLN A 477 4.39 -8.75 23.12
C GLN A 477 3.07 -9.31 23.68
N VAL A 478 1.95 -9.13 22.97
CA VAL A 478 0.64 -9.67 23.36
C VAL A 478 0.68 -11.19 23.49
N LEU A 479 1.24 -11.89 22.49
CA LEU A 479 1.34 -13.35 22.49
C LEU A 479 2.28 -13.88 23.58
N ASP A 480 3.39 -13.19 23.87
CA ASP A 480 4.29 -13.59 24.96
C ASP A 480 3.69 -13.28 26.34
N SER A 481 2.92 -12.21 26.50
CA SER A 481 2.19 -11.91 27.74
C SER A 481 1.11 -12.99 28.01
N LEU A 482 0.29 -13.32 27.00
CA LEU A 482 -0.63 -14.46 27.03
C LEU A 482 0.08 -15.75 27.45
N ARG A 483 1.25 -16.04 26.89
CA ARG A 483 2.07 -17.22 27.21
C ARG A 483 2.59 -17.22 28.64
N ARG A 484 3.18 -16.11 29.12
CA ARG A 484 3.83 -15.99 30.44
C ARG A 484 2.86 -15.91 31.61
N HIS A 485 1.64 -15.41 31.41
CA HIS A 485 0.66 -15.25 32.49
C HIS A 485 0.33 -16.58 33.18
N LYS A 486 0.39 -16.67 34.51
CA LYS A 486 0.43 -17.98 35.20
C LYS A 486 -0.91 -18.68 35.41
N LYS A 487 -2.05 -17.98 35.32
CA LYS A 487 -3.37 -18.56 35.61
C LYS A 487 -4.48 -17.81 34.88
N GLY A 488 -5.15 -18.48 33.94
CA GLY A 488 -6.17 -17.86 33.09
C GLY A 488 -5.60 -16.88 32.07
N ILE A 489 -6.50 -16.18 31.38
CA ILE A 489 -6.18 -15.10 30.43
C ILE A 489 -5.90 -13.82 31.24
N PRO A 490 -4.82 -13.05 30.94
CA PRO A 490 -4.56 -11.73 31.56
C PRO A 490 -5.63 -10.71 31.15
N GLY A 491 -5.74 -9.61 31.91
CA GLY A 491 -6.70 -8.55 31.58
C GLY A 491 -6.31 -7.81 30.29
N PHE A 492 -7.28 -7.37 29.48
CA PHE A 492 -6.98 -6.69 28.21
C PHE A 492 -6.06 -5.46 28.38
N GLY A 493 -6.41 -4.55 29.30
CA GLY A 493 -5.57 -3.40 29.68
C GLY A 493 -4.32 -3.73 30.50
N GLU A 494 -4.13 -4.98 30.94
CA GLU A 494 -2.86 -5.47 31.51
C GLU A 494 -1.82 -5.75 30.41
N VAL A 495 -2.30 -5.97 29.17
CA VAL A 495 -1.48 -6.38 28.03
C VAL A 495 -1.20 -5.23 27.05
N LEU A 496 -2.15 -4.29 26.89
CA LEU A 496 -2.06 -3.17 25.94
C LEU A 496 -2.21 -1.77 26.59
N GLY A 497 -1.96 -1.65 27.90
CA GLY A 497 -1.96 -0.37 28.62
C GLY A 497 -3.27 0.42 28.53
N GLY A 498 -3.19 1.74 28.62
CA GLY A 498 -4.27 2.69 28.31
C GLY A 498 -4.56 2.82 26.81
N LEU A 499 -5.56 3.63 26.44
CA LEU A 499 -5.75 4.01 25.02
C LEU A 499 -4.64 4.96 24.59
N ASP A 500 -4.41 6.02 25.35
CA ASP A 500 -3.45 7.09 25.07
C ASP A 500 -2.02 6.52 24.87
N GLU A 501 -1.59 5.58 25.74
CA GLU A 501 -0.32 4.86 25.63
C GLU A 501 -0.22 3.98 24.36
N HIS A 502 -1.36 3.44 23.91
CA HIS A 502 -1.46 2.62 22.70
C HIS A 502 -1.40 3.50 21.45
N VAL A 503 -2.03 4.69 21.46
CA VAL A 503 -1.94 5.69 20.39
C VAL A 503 -0.53 6.23 20.26
N GLU A 504 0.10 6.63 21.37
CA GLU A 504 1.49 7.13 21.44
C GLU A 504 2.49 6.14 20.81
N THR A 505 2.24 4.84 20.97
CA THR A 505 3.08 3.76 20.42
C THR A 505 3.07 3.70 18.88
N TYR A 506 1.98 4.12 18.22
CA TYR A 506 1.93 4.25 16.76
C TYR A 506 2.31 5.65 16.30
N ALA A 507 1.83 6.69 17.00
CA ALA A 507 2.10 8.09 16.75
C ALA A 507 3.61 8.39 16.68
N SER A 508 4.36 8.07 17.74
CA SER A 508 5.80 8.31 17.84
C SER A 508 6.65 7.66 16.74
N VAL A 509 6.09 6.69 16.02
CA VAL A 509 6.72 6.00 14.88
C VAL A 509 6.26 6.56 13.52
N ALA A 510 5.11 7.23 13.48
CA ALA A 510 4.52 7.84 12.28
C ALA A 510 4.89 9.32 12.08
N VAL A 511 5.15 10.08 13.16
CA VAL A 511 5.39 11.54 13.13
C VAL A 511 6.38 11.97 12.04
N ALA A 512 7.47 11.23 11.83
CA ALA A 512 8.47 11.56 10.81
C ALA A 512 7.90 11.50 9.37
N ASP A 513 7.12 10.47 9.02
CA ASP A 513 6.48 10.37 7.71
C ASP A 513 5.42 11.46 7.51
N LEU A 514 4.75 11.88 8.59
CA LEU A 514 3.72 12.92 8.54
C LEU A 514 4.32 14.32 8.34
N ASP A 515 5.46 14.62 8.98
CA ASP A 515 6.24 15.84 8.74
C ASP A 515 6.80 15.87 7.31
N ASP A 516 7.38 14.76 6.83
CA ASP A 516 7.82 14.63 5.44
C ASP A 516 6.65 14.82 4.44
N ALA A 517 5.47 14.29 4.74
CA ALA A 517 4.26 14.50 3.91
C ALA A 517 3.77 15.95 3.91
N ILE A 518 3.75 16.62 5.07
CA ILE A 518 3.43 18.06 5.20
C ILE A 518 4.41 18.89 4.36
N ARG A 519 5.71 18.58 4.42
CA ARG A 519 6.76 19.27 3.64
C ARG A 519 6.61 19.04 2.14
N ALA A 520 6.35 17.79 1.72
CA ALA A 520 6.11 17.44 0.32
C ALA A 520 4.90 18.19 -0.25
N GLY A 521 3.77 18.19 0.47
CA GLY A 521 2.57 18.95 0.10
C GLY A 521 2.82 20.45 0.02
N ALA A 522 3.53 21.01 0.99
CA ALA A 522 3.85 22.44 1.02
C ALA A 522 4.70 22.90 -0.17
N GLY A 523 5.70 22.09 -0.58
CA GLY A 523 6.54 22.36 -1.75
C GLY A 523 5.84 22.16 -3.10
N PHE A 524 4.74 21.41 -3.14
CA PHE A 524 4.10 20.94 -4.38
C PHE A 524 3.61 22.05 -5.34
N LEU A 525 3.25 23.22 -4.81
CA LEU A 525 2.74 24.37 -5.58
C LEU A 525 3.68 25.60 -5.53
N GLU A 526 5.00 25.36 -5.37
CA GLU A 526 6.02 26.40 -5.16
C GLU A 526 5.73 27.31 -3.93
N GLY A 527 5.14 26.73 -2.88
CA GLY A 527 4.78 27.43 -1.64
C GLY A 527 5.96 27.70 -0.71
N ASP A 528 5.86 28.76 0.09
CA ASP A 528 6.89 29.15 1.06
C ASP A 528 6.52 28.66 2.48
N LEU A 529 7.26 27.68 2.98
CA LEU A 529 7.03 27.02 4.28
C LEU A 529 7.17 27.93 5.52
N GLN A 530 7.69 29.16 5.38
CA GLN A 530 8.07 30.07 6.46
C GLN A 530 6.95 30.55 7.43
N LYS A 531 5.78 29.91 7.45
CA LYS A 531 4.65 30.22 8.35
C LYS A 531 3.87 29.01 8.88
N VAL A 532 4.28 27.79 8.54
CA VAL A 532 3.65 26.56 9.06
C VAL A 532 4.32 26.21 10.39
N ASP A 533 3.53 26.05 11.45
CA ASP A 533 3.97 25.49 12.73
C ASP A 533 3.60 23.99 12.72
N PRO A 534 4.55 23.05 12.55
CA PRO A 534 4.20 21.65 12.28
C PRO A 534 3.51 20.95 13.47
N ASP A 535 3.89 21.32 14.69
CA ASP A 535 3.54 20.57 15.90
C ASP A 535 2.01 20.55 16.14
N GLU A 536 1.31 21.67 15.97
CA GLU A 536 -0.16 21.75 16.13
C GLU A 536 -0.92 20.90 15.10
N PHE A 537 -0.33 20.64 13.91
CA PHE A 537 -0.94 19.80 12.89
C PHE A 537 -0.59 18.32 13.05
N ILE A 538 0.59 18.03 13.60
CA ILE A 538 1.01 16.68 13.99
C ILE A 538 0.10 16.16 15.11
N ASP A 539 -0.19 16.96 16.15
CA ASP A 539 -1.14 16.58 17.22
C ASP A 539 -2.52 16.18 16.65
N GLY A 540 -3.07 16.94 15.70
CA GLY A 540 -4.34 16.61 15.04
C GLY A 540 -4.30 15.33 14.18
N LEU A 541 -3.14 15.01 13.59
CA LEU A 541 -2.93 13.74 12.87
C LEU A 541 -2.73 12.55 13.83
N ILE A 542 -2.23 12.79 15.05
CA ILE A 542 -2.13 11.79 16.12
C ILE A 542 -3.52 11.41 16.64
N ASP A 543 -4.41 12.37 16.86
CA ASP A 543 -5.83 12.12 17.16
C ASP A 543 -6.52 11.31 16.03
N GLN A 544 -6.14 11.56 14.77
CA GLN A 544 -6.62 10.78 13.62
C GLN A 544 -6.07 9.34 13.64
N ILE A 545 -4.79 9.11 13.92
CA ILE A 545 -4.23 7.76 14.14
C ILE A 545 -4.99 7.03 15.26
N GLY A 546 -5.28 7.72 16.36
CA GLY A 546 -6.05 7.17 17.47
C GLY A 546 -7.43 6.68 17.02
N THR A 547 -8.21 7.56 16.40
CA THR A 547 -9.61 7.30 16.05
C THR A 547 -9.80 6.40 14.82
N THR A 548 -8.97 6.47 13.78
CA THR A 548 -9.16 5.67 12.55
C THR A 548 -8.44 4.33 12.58
N PHE A 549 -7.31 4.22 13.28
CA PHE A 549 -6.45 3.02 13.25
C PHE A 549 -6.42 2.26 14.57
N VAL A 550 -6.12 2.96 15.69
CA VAL A 550 -5.86 2.32 16.98
C VAL A 550 -7.15 1.90 17.69
N GLU A 551 -8.18 2.75 17.75
CA GLU A 551 -9.48 2.40 18.35
C GLU A 551 -10.13 1.17 17.69
N PRO A 552 -10.23 1.05 16.35
CA PRO A 552 -10.79 -0.14 15.71
C PRO A 552 -9.96 -1.41 15.93
N LEU A 553 -8.62 -1.30 15.96
CA LEU A 553 -7.72 -2.41 16.29
C LEU A 553 -7.98 -2.88 17.72
N ARG A 554 -7.96 -1.93 18.67
CA ARG A 554 -8.13 -2.17 20.10
C ARG A 554 -9.49 -2.79 20.39
N ALA A 555 -10.57 -2.31 19.78
CA ALA A 555 -11.91 -2.88 19.93
C ALA A 555 -12.02 -4.33 19.41
N ARG A 556 -11.41 -4.65 18.27
CA ARG A 556 -11.38 -6.04 17.77
C ARG A 556 -10.48 -6.95 18.61
N LEU A 557 -9.38 -6.45 19.16
CA LEU A 557 -8.56 -7.21 20.10
C LEU A 557 -9.30 -7.44 21.43
N GLU A 558 -10.03 -6.46 21.96
CA GLU A 558 -10.84 -6.60 23.18
C GLU A 558 -11.97 -7.64 23.01
N ALA A 559 -12.62 -7.69 21.84
CA ALA A 559 -13.57 -8.74 21.49
C ALA A 559 -12.93 -10.15 21.58
N CYS A 560 -11.68 -10.31 21.11
CA CYS A 560 -10.95 -11.58 21.19
C CYS A 560 -10.60 -12.02 22.62
N PHE A 561 -10.57 -11.10 23.60
CA PHE A 561 -10.35 -11.44 25.01
C PHE A 561 -11.69 -11.66 25.75
N SER A 562 -12.75 -10.93 25.38
CA SER A 562 -14.04 -10.95 26.08
C SER A 562 -14.96 -12.11 25.66
N GLU A 563 -15.07 -12.43 24.37
CA GLU A 563 -15.91 -13.55 23.87
C GLU A 563 -15.45 -14.93 24.35
N VAL A 564 -14.20 -15.03 24.82
CA VAL A 564 -13.47 -16.29 25.01
C VAL A 564 -13.32 -16.64 26.50
N ALA A 565 -13.66 -15.70 27.39
CA ALA A 565 -13.30 -15.71 28.81
C ALA A 565 -13.99 -16.78 29.69
N GLU A 566 -15.10 -17.39 29.26
CA GLU A 566 -15.86 -18.32 30.11
C GLU A 566 -15.42 -19.79 30.02
N VAL A 567 -14.82 -20.23 28.89
CA VAL A 567 -14.60 -21.67 28.60
C VAL A 567 -13.24 -21.99 27.96
N ALA A 568 -12.67 -21.10 27.16
CA ALA A 568 -11.64 -21.46 26.18
C ALA A 568 -10.19 -21.28 26.66
N ASP A 569 -9.29 -22.03 26.02
CA ASP A 569 -7.85 -22.03 26.34
C ASP A 569 -7.12 -20.90 25.60
N LYS A 570 -5.97 -20.50 26.15
CA LYS A 570 -5.14 -19.39 25.66
C LYS A 570 -4.74 -19.50 24.19
N GLU A 571 -4.61 -20.72 23.67
CA GLU A 571 -4.21 -20.93 22.28
C GLU A 571 -5.31 -20.48 21.30
N GLU A 572 -6.59 -20.53 21.69
CA GLU A 572 -7.70 -19.98 20.90
C GLU A 572 -7.67 -18.45 20.90
N VAL A 573 -7.46 -17.82 22.07
CA VAL A 573 -7.22 -16.36 22.17
C VAL A 573 -6.04 -15.97 21.29
N ALA A 574 -4.94 -16.72 21.37
CA ALA A 574 -3.74 -16.49 20.57
C ALA A 574 -3.99 -16.64 19.06
N GLU A 575 -4.80 -17.61 18.62
CA GLU A 575 -5.17 -17.75 17.21
C GLU A 575 -6.07 -16.60 16.71
N ARG A 576 -7.08 -16.19 17.49
CA ARG A 576 -7.93 -15.03 17.18
C ARG A 576 -7.11 -13.74 17.11
N VAL A 577 -6.24 -13.50 18.09
CA VAL A 577 -5.29 -12.36 18.10
C VAL A 577 -4.35 -12.41 16.89
N ARG A 578 -3.82 -13.59 16.52
CA ARG A 578 -3.03 -13.75 15.28
C ARG A 578 -3.85 -13.44 14.02
N ALA A 579 -5.16 -13.72 13.99
CA ALA A 579 -6.02 -13.36 12.87
C ALA A 579 -6.17 -11.84 12.75
N VAL A 580 -6.49 -11.13 13.85
CA VAL A 580 -6.63 -9.66 13.87
C VAL A 580 -5.36 -8.97 13.38
N TYR A 581 -4.18 -9.28 13.95
CA TYR A 581 -2.92 -8.66 13.49
C TYR A 581 -2.53 -9.03 12.04
N ARG A 582 -3.04 -10.13 11.47
CA ARG A 582 -2.85 -10.46 10.05
C ARG A 582 -3.79 -9.66 9.15
N GLU A 583 -5.05 -9.46 9.57
CA GLU A 583 -5.99 -8.57 8.87
C GLU A 583 -5.42 -7.14 8.79
N TRP A 584 -4.92 -6.60 9.91
CA TRP A 584 -4.34 -5.26 9.90
C TRP A 584 -3.11 -5.13 9.01
N LYS A 585 -2.11 -6.01 9.18
CA LYS A 585 -0.85 -5.93 8.41
C LYS A 585 -1.02 -6.13 6.89
N ASN A 586 -2.07 -6.86 6.48
CA ASN A 586 -2.28 -7.24 5.08
C ASN A 586 -3.32 -6.39 4.35
N GLN A 587 -4.26 -5.75 5.07
CA GLN A 587 -5.34 -4.95 4.48
C GLN A 587 -5.30 -3.51 5.02
N LYS A 588 -5.71 -3.30 6.28
CA LYS A 588 -5.90 -1.98 6.88
C LYS A 588 -4.70 -1.05 6.76
N VAL A 589 -3.48 -1.49 7.12
CA VAL A 589 -2.30 -0.61 7.12
C VAL A 589 -2.02 0.08 5.79
N ALA A 590 -2.34 -0.55 4.64
CA ALA A 590 -2.16 0.12 3.36
C ALA A 590 -3.12 1.32 3.24
N GLU A 591 -4.42 1.04 3.33
CA GLU A 591 -5.53 2.01 3.26
C GLU A 591 -5.34 3.16 4.28
N ASP A 592 -4.98 2.82 5.52
CA ASP A 592 -4.81 3.80 6.59
C ASP A 592 -3.52 4.63 6.43
N SER A 593 -2.42 4.04 5.91
CA SER A 593 -1.17 4.79 5.65
C SER A 593 -1.32 5.79 4.50
N GLU A 594 -2.03 5.40 3.43
CA GLU A 594 -2.37 6.27 2.30
C GLU A 594 -3.27 7.42 2.78
N GLN A 595 -4.34 7.14 3.53
CA GLN A 595 -5.22 8.19 4.04
C GLN A 595 -4.47 9.17 4.95
N LEU A 596 -3.58 8.71 5.83
CA LEU A 596 -2.81 9.58 6.72
C LEU A 596 -1.83 10.47 5.94
N VAL A 597 -1.06 9.91 5.00
CA VAL A 597 -0.12 10.68 4.18
C VAL A 597 -0.86 11.67 3.27
N LEU A 598 -1.95 11.29 2.61
CA LEU A 598 -2.75 12.20 1.79
C LEU A 598 -3.43 13.31 2.61
N THR A 599 -3.79 13.06 3.87
CA THR A 599 -4.28 14.10 4.78
C THR A 599 -3.17 15.09 5.14
N ALA A 600 -2.00 14.58 5.56
CA ALA A 600 -0.83 15.38 5.91
C ALA A 600 -0.32 16.22 4.72
N PHE A 601 -0.28 15.63 3.52
CA PHE A 601 0.08 16.29 2.27
C PHE A 601 -0.90 17.42 1.90
N ASN A 602 -2.22 17.15 1.88
CA ASN A 602 -3.21 18.18 1.58
C ASN A 602 -3.19 19.31 2.64
N ARG A 603 -2.92 18.98 3.91
CA ARG A 603 -2.74 19.96 4.99
C ARG A 603 -1.53 20.88 4.73
N GLY A 604 -0.37 20.31 4.39
CA GLY A 604 0.84 21.06 4.08
C GLY A 604 0.69 21.96 2.84
N LEU A 605 0.08 21.43 1.78
CA LEU A 605 -0.24 22.18 0.56
C LEU A 605 -1.20 23.34 0.85
N TYR A 606 -2.29 23.07 1.57
CA TYR A 606 -3.25 24.11 1.94
C TYR A 606 -2.59 25.21 2.78
N GLU A 607 -1.67 24.88 3.68
CA GLU A 607 -1.01 25.89 4.52
C GLU A 607 0.14 26.67 3.87
N SER A 608 0.88 26.11 2.92
CA SER A 608 1.90 26.87 2.17
C SER A 608 1.30 27.94 1.24
N VAL A 609 0.02 27.79 0.87
CA VAL A 609 -0.72 28.74 0.03
C VAL A 609 -1.13 30.01 0.80
N ALA A 610 -0.97 31.17 0.16
CA ALA A 610 -1.32 32.46 0.73
C ALA A 610 -2.84 32.64 0.96
N ALA A 611 -3.21 33.35 2.02
CA ALA A 611 -4.60 33.65 2.34
C ALA A 611 -5.28 34.44 1.19
N GLY A 612 -6.46 33.99 0.78
CA GLY A 612 -7.22 34.58 -0.34
C GLY A 612 -6.80 34.11 -1.74
N THR A 613 -5.76 33.27 -1.88
CA THR A 613 -5.52 32.54 -3.14
C THR A 613 -6.71 31.60 -3.42
N ARG A 614 -7.11 31.50 -4.69
CA ARG A 614 -8.21 30.66 -5.14
C ARG A 614 -7.71 29.25 -5.44
N LEU A 615 -8.33 28.26 -4.80
CA LEU A 615 -8.00 26.85 -4.95
C LEU A 615 -9.17 26.11 -5.61
N CYS A 616 -8.86 25.19 -6.51
CA CYS A 616 -9.81 24.32 -7.20
C CYS A 616 -9.68 22.90 -6.67
N TRP A 617 -10.80 22.24 -6.45
CA TRP A 617 -10.84 20.84 -6.03
C TRP A 617 -10.67 19.93 -7.26
N VAL A 618 -9.61 19.11 -7.27
CA VAL A 618 -9.35 18.11 -8.31
C VAL A 618 -9.86 16.76 -7.81
N VAL A 619 -10.88 16.23 -8.50
CA VAL A 619 -11.47 14.93 -8.17
C VAL A 619 -10.59 13.81 -8.71
N ASP A 620 -9.97 13.07 -7.79
CA ASP A 620 -9.33 11.81 -8.13
C ASP A 620 -10.40 10.70 -8.22
N ASN A 621 -10.45 10.04 -9.37
CA ASN A 621 -11.38 8.95 -9.66
C ASN A 621 -10.69 7.57 -9.57
N GLY A 622 -9.39 7.51 -9.24
CA GLY A 622 -8.61 6.30 -9.01
C GLY A 622 -8.84 5.65 -7.64
N GLY A 623 -10.05 5.72 -7.09
CA GLY A 623 -10.38 5.24 -5.74
C GLY A 623 -11.85 4.91 -5.57
N LEU A 624 -12.38 5.11 -4.36
CA LEU A 624 -13.83 5.13 -4.15
C LEU A 624 -14.44 6.37 -4.83
N PRO A 625 -15.64 6.29 -5.46
CA PRO A 625 -16.33 7.47 -5.97
C PRO A 625 -16.54 8.49 -4.85
N CYS A 626 -16.29 9.77 -5.14
CA CYS A 626 -16.31 10.84 -4.15
C CYS A 626 -17.33 11.93 -4.56
N PRO A 627 -18.65 11.73 -4.33
CA PRO A 627 -19.68 12.70 -4.71
C PRO A 627 -19.47 14.07 -4.06
N ASP A 628 -18.93 14.08 -2.84
CA ASP A 628 -18.59 15.29 -2.09
C ASP A 628 -17.48 16.08 -2.80
N ALA A 629 -16.51 15.40 -3.43
CA ALA A 629 -15.50 16.05 -4.27
C ALA A 629 -16.06 16.50 -5.62
N ASP A 630 -16.98 15.76 -6.24
CA ASP A 630 -17.66 16.20 -7.46
C ASP A 630 -18.43 17.51 -7.20
N ASP A 631 -19.24 17.57 -6.13
CA ASP A 631 -19.96 18.79 -5.71
C ASP A 631 -19.00 19.93 -5.34
N ASN A 632 -17.85 19.63 -4.73
CA ASN A 632 -16.83 20.65 -4.41
C ASN A 632 -16.08 21.17 -5.65
N ALA A 633 -15.82 20.32 -6.66
CA ALA A 633 -15.21 20.73 -7.91
C ALA A 633 -16.13 21.64 -8.75
N LEU A 634 -17.45 21.49 -8.62
CA LEU A 634 -18.43 22.40 -9.27
C LEU A 634 -18.35 23.85 -8.78
N ALA A 635 -17.69 24.13 -7.65
CA ALA A 635 -17.44 25.50 -7.19
C ALA A 635 -16.35 26.24 -7.99
N GLY A 636 -15.47 25.50 -8.67
CA GLY A 636 -14.24 26.05 -9.24
C GLY A 636 -13.32 26.62 -8.15
N GLY A 637 -12.68 27.75 -8.42
CA GLY A 637 -11.82 28.42 -7.44
C GLY A 637 -12.58 28.93 -6.20
N VAL A 638 -12.25 28.41 -5.02
CA VAL A 638 -12.70 28.92 -3.72
C VAL A 638 -11.52 29.60 -3.00
N PRO A 639 -11.68 30.79 -2.40
CA PRO A 639 -10.60 31.44 -1.65
C PRO A 639 -10.18 30.63 -0.42
N LYS A 640 -8.88 30.46 -0.18
CA LYS A 640 -8.37 29.84 1.05
C LYS A 640 -9.01 30.46 2.31
N GLY A 641 -9.73 29.64 3.07
CA GLY A 641 -10.47 30.03 4.28
C GLY A 641 -11.99 30.10 4.12
N GLU A 642 -12.52 30.04 2.89
CA GLU A 642 -13.94 29.88 2.61
C GLU A 642 -14.28 28.38 2.38
N PRO A 643 -15.44 27.88 2.85
CA PRO A 643 -15.82 26.48 2.67
C PRO A 643 -16.33 26.19 1.25
N TYR A 644 -16.02 24.99 0.76
CA TYR A 644 -16.62 24.42 -0.45
C TYR A 644 -18.09 24.00 -0.19
N PRO A 645 -18.90 23.69 -1.23
CA PRO A 645 -20.31 23.33 -1.13
C PRO A 645 -20.71 22.28 -0.07
N THR A 646 -19.87 21.29 0.22
CA THR A 646 -20.11 20.29 1.29
C THR A 646 -19.95 20.85 2.71
N GLY A 647 -19.20 21.96 2.85
CA GLY A 647 -18.73 22.53 4.12
C GLY A 647 -17.23 22.32 4.36
N ASP A 648 -16.55 21.50 3.56
CA ASP A 648 -15.11 21.20 3.72
C ASP A 648 -14.22 22.39 3.34
N LEU A 649 -13.00 22.41 3.90
CA LEU A 649 -11.96 23.40 3.59
C LEU A 649 -10.83 22.84 2.71
N LEU A 650 -10.57 21.53 2.83
CA LEU A 650 -9.55 20.78 2.07
C LEU A 650 -9.90 19.28 2.05
N PRO A 651 -9.33 18.48 1.12
CA PRO A 651 -9.38 17.03 1.17
C PRO A 651 -8.62 16.48 2.40
N PRO A 652 -8.97 15.27 2.89
CA PRO A 652 -10.03 14.39 2.40
C PRO A 652 -11.43 14.78 2.90
N ALA A 653 -12.44 14.79 2.01
CA ALA A 653 -13.85 15.02 2.39
C ALA A 653 -14.48 13.82 3.12
N HIS A 654 -13.98 12.60 2.87
CA HIS A 654 -14.42 11.37 3.53
C HIS A 654 -13.25 10.36 3.64
N PRO A 655 -13.35 9.31 4.48
CA PRO A 655 -12.35 8.25 4.53
C PRO A 655 -12.08 7.64 3.14
N GLY A 656 -10.81 7.46 2.77
CA GLY A 656 -10.40 7.02 1.43
C GLY A 656 -10.58 8.03 0.28
N CYS A 657 -10.86 9.31 0.55
CA CYS A 657 -10.92 10.36 -0.46
C CYS A 657 -9.50 10.76 -0.93
N ARG A 658 -9.09 10.30 -2.12
CA ARG A 658 -7.80 10.63 -2.76
C ARG A 658 -7.77 12.00 -3.45
N CYS A 659 -8.58 12.99 -3.08
CA CYS A 659 -8.63 14.27 -3.82
C CYS A 659 -7.45 15.22 -3.50
N LEU A 660 -7.31 16.26 -4.33
CA LEU A 660 -6.21 17.23 -4.26
C LEU A 660 -6.73 18.67 -4.47
N LEU A 661 -6.09 19.66 -3.85
CA LEU A 661 -6.27 21.07 -4.21
C LEU A 661 -5.17 21.56 -5.15
N VAL A 662 -5.55 22.32 -6.18
CA VAL A 662 -4.63 23.06 -7.06
C VAL A 662 -5.03 24.53 -7.08
N ARG A 663 -4.23 25.42 -7.67
CA ARG A 663 -4.61 26.83 -7.84
C ARG A 663 -5.52 27.01 -9.06
N ASP A 664 -6.44 27.97 -8.96
CA ASP A 664 -7.29 28.46 -10.08
C ASP A 664 -6.44 29.09 -11.23
N ASP A 665 -5.13 29.31 -10.99
CA ASP A 665 -4.16 29.88 -11.93
C ASP A 665 -3.21 28.86 -12.61
N ALA A 666 -3.32 27.56 -12.30
CA ALA A 666 -2.30 26.53 -12.58
C ALA A 666 -2.59 25.60 -13.77
#